data_AF-A0AAV5WAX2-F1
#
_entry.id   AF-A0AAV5WAX2-F1
#
_cell.length_a   1.000
_cell.length_b   1.000
_cell.length_c   1.000
_cell.angle_alpha   90.00
_cell.angle_beta   90.00
_cell.angle_gamma   90.00
#
_symmetry.space_group_name_H-M   'P 1'
#
loop_
_entity.id
_entity.type
_entity.pdbx_description
1 polymer ?
#
loop_
_entity_poly.entity_id
_entity_poly.type
_entity_poly.pdbx_seq_one_letter_code
_entity_poly.pdbx_strand_id
1 'polypeptide(L)'
;CDCDVGWTGEDINECDQEAAFNYPLNDTRRMCKNFGKCVNTPGSYKCDCIKGTFGFDCSENPDDCNMTYTGIDGKVYPNLCDYFDPGATCTDGYGTYTCNCSEAWKGKMCDEDVDECINAAALSPPLILCENNGTCINTKGYYKCDCINGTLGFNCSENPNDCALSNELVDGQLYPNKCISKDKYDREPNCTDGFDEYFCTCSDYWKGQYCMDGLSSALVPPQILCENFGSCVNTPGFYYCDCINGTMGFNCSENPDDCLNITACGASDPLANCTDGFAEWWCTCGPDYTGQFCDLEMVIYNVLLLIGGNSANEKDLIKMMRDLLANPSMMKDLVPFVIGLQSAENRTKMSWSAEDLFLWIAYEEKALDVNVDLTMWNDVVLGNCFTFNHFNNSRSYLMRQAGEHGGLKAAMKLNTDEFVPWTETTAIMVFIHPNSETIFSESPRYNAEPGAQTTIQTTESRYRRLGGRYGKCVKSRDEVQSYYYAGSYTTDGCLRSCYQDEVMKACQCMDSRYPMEKNAKVCELPDRECVDSITSKGDVSKWADCSCPVPCANSQFDASFTMAPFVLSNSKCNSLSAIDRLNVSSCMDLHEKPDYLHLSIQVPRIVINVFEETPSWTFNKLVGNIGGLGGVVCGINLITLFEFGFFLFFQLPLTLITNR
;
A
#
# COMPACT_ATOMS: atom_id res chain seq x y z
N CYS A 1 38.43 -9.50 -97.66
CA CYS A 1 38.45 -10.68 -98.55
C CYS A 1 37.81 -11.82 -97.80
N ASP A 2 36.95 -12.61 -98.46
CA ASP A 2 36.69 -13.96 -97.99
C ASP A 2 37.94 -14.77 -98.29
N CYS A 3 38.31 -15.59 -97.33
CA CYS A 3 39.61 -16.18 -97.26
C CYS A 3 39.48 -17.70 -97.07
N ASP A 4 39.27 -18.38 -98.20
CA ASP A 4 39.23 -19.85 -98.34
C ASP A 4 40.51 -20.56 -97.86
N VAL A 5 40.35 -21.79 -97.39
CA VAL A 5 41.38 -22.67 -96.78
C VAL A 5 42.80 -22.47 -97.35
N GLY A 6 43.73 -22.02 -96.48
CA GLY A 6 45.17 -21.97 -96.76
C GLY A 6 45.79 -20.57 -96.92
N TRP A 7 45.22 -19.52 -96.32
CA TRP A 7 45.83 -18.18 -96.36
C TRP A 7 47.21 -18.17 -95.72
N THR A 8 48.20 -17.73 -96.49
CA THR A 8 49.58 -17.50 -96.05
C THR A 8 49.92 -16.03 -96.19
N GLY A 9 50.16 -15.38 -95.05
CA GLY A 9 50.70 -14.02 -94.89
C GLY A 9 51.24 -13.87 -93.47
N GLU A 10 52.24 -13.01 -93.24
CA GLU A 10 52.74 -12.71 -91.91
C GLU A 10 51.72 -11.90 -91.11
N ASP A 11 51.63 -12.19 -89.81
CA ASP A 11 50.75 -11.49 -88.86
C ASP A 11 51.11 -10.00 -88.77
N ILE A 12 50.10 -9.12 -88.84
CA ILE A 12 50.32 -7.67 -88.74
C ILE A 12 50.37 -7.31 -87.25
N ASN A 13 51.37 -6.54 -86.82
CA ASN A 13 51.43 -6.09 -85.44
C ASN A 13 50.42 -4.96 -85.20
N GLU A 14 49.26 -5.27 -84.62
CA GLU A 14 48.23 -4.27 -84.31
C GLU A 14 48.65 -3.31 -83.18
N CYS A 15 49.71 -3.61 -82.42
CA CYS A 15 50.27 -2.68 -81.42
C CYS A 15 51.19 -1.59 -82.02
N ASP A 16 51.57 -1.70 -83.30
CA ASP A 16 52.40 -0.70 -83.98
C ASP A 16 51.55 0.40 -84.63
N GLN A 17 51.70 1.63 -84.13
CA GLN A 17 50.90 2.79 -84.56
C GLN A 17 51.07 3.19 -86.04
N GLU A 18 52.08 2.67 -86.74
CA GLU A 18 52.35 2.97 -88.16
C GLU A 18 51.60 2.05 -89.14
N ALA A 19 51.18 0.84 -88.73
CA ALA A 19 50.46 -0.09 -89.60
C ALA A 19 48.96 0.25 -89.76
N ALA A 20 48.41 1.09 -88.89
CA ALA A 20 46.98 1.43 -88.82
C ALA A 20 46.52 2.48 -89.87
N PHE A 21 47.40 3.03 -90.72
CA PHE A 21 47.07 4.16 -91.60
C PHE A 21 46.43 3.82 -92.95
N ASN A 22 46.30 2.54 -93.32
CA ASN A 22 45.76 2.14 -94.64
C ASN A 22 44.33 1.56 -94.64
N TYR A 23 43.57 1.69 -93.55
CA TYR A 23 42.11 1.48 -93.55
C TYR A 23 41.37 2.72 -93.07
N PRO A 24 40.36 3.22 -93.79
CA PRO A 24 39.67 4.44 -93.41
C PRO A 24 38.54 4.14 -92.42
N LEU A 25 38.81 4.12 -91.12
CA LEU A 25 37.77 4.28 -90.10
C LEU A 25 38.31 5.07 -88.90
N ASN A 26 37.59 6.14 -88.57
CA ASN A 26 37.74 6.96 -87.37
C ASN A 26 37.97 6.11 -86.11
N ASP A 27 39.15 6.21 -85.49
CA ASP A 27 39.37 6.43 -84.04
C ASP A 27 40.83 6.10 -83.68
N THR A 28 41.77 7.04 -83.88
CA THR A 28 43.14 6.92 -83.36
C THR A 28 43.17 7.28 -81.87
N ARG A 29 42.56 6.45 -81.03
CA ARG A 29 42.76 6.46 -79.57
C ARG A 29 43.57 5.22 -79.19
N ARG A 30 44.55 5.41 -78.31
CA ARG A 30 45.43 4.36 -77.76
C ARG A 30 44.62 3.09 -77.46
N MET A 31 44.94 1.99 -78.14
CA MET A 31 44.16 0.75 -78.12
C MET A 31 44.05 0.12 -76.71
N CYS A 32 45.03 0.36 -75.84
CA CYS A 32 44.95 0.08 -74.40
C CYS A 32 44.84 1.39 -73.62
N LYS A 33 43.80 1.53 -72.80
CA LYS A 33 43.53 2.66 -71.91
C LYS A 33 44.20 2.46 -70.53
N ASN A 34 44.09 3.47 -69.66
CA ASN A 34 44.55 3.44 -68.26
C ASN A 34 45.97 2.86 -68.06
N PHE A 35 46.91 3.28 -68.93
CA PHE A 35 48.31 2.84 -68.92
C PHE A 35 48.56 1.34 -69.15
N GLY A 36 47.58 0.60 -69.69
CA GLY A 36 47.76 -0.80 -70.11
C GLY A 36 48.78 -0.97 -71.24
N LYS A 37 49.53 -2.08 -71.20
CA LYS A 37 50.56 -2.40 -72.19
C LYS A 37 49.96 -3.26 -73.31
N CYS A 38 50.07 -2.83 -74.57
CA CYS A 38 49.62 -3.63 -75.72
C CYS A 38 50.57 -4.79 -76.00
N VAL A 39 50.01 -5.97 -76.26
CA VAL A 39 50.71 -7.20 -76.64
C VAL A 39 50.06 -7.77 -77.89
N ASN A 40 50.86 -7.97 -78.95
CA ASN A 40 50.37 -8.52 -80.21
C ASN A 40 50.11 -10.03 -80.13
N THR A 41 49.07 -10.52 -80.79
CA THR A 41 48.74 -11.95 -80.89
C THR A 41 48.38 -12.32 -82.33
N PRO A 42 48.49 -13.59 -82.75
CA PRO A 42 48.18 -13.96 -84.14
C PRO A 42 46.74 -13.61 -84.54
N GLY A 43 46.58 -12.61 -85.41
CA GLY A 43 45.31 -12.08 -85.92
C GLY A 43 44.55 -11.12 -84.99
N SER A 44 45.15 -10.63 -83.90
CA SER A 44 44.54 -9.67 -82.96
C SER A 44 45.56 -9.09 -81.96
N TYR A 45 45.20 -8.08 -81.16
CA TYR A 45 45.98 -7.67 -79.97
C TYR A 45 45.29 -8.04 -78.65
N LYS A 46 46.05 -8.00 -77.55
CA LYS A 46 45.57 -8.05 -76.17
C LYS A 46 46.23 -6.94 -75.35
N CYS A 47 45.50 -6.35 -74.42
CA CYS A 47 46.07 -5.44 -73.43
C CYS A 47 46.42 -6.17 -72.12
N ASP A 48 47.66 -5.98 -71.66
CA ASP A 48 48.09 -6.35 -70.31
C ASP A 48 47.88 -5.14 -69.39
N CYS A 49 46.82 -5.23 -68.59
CA CYS A 49 46.39 -4.16 -67.69
C CYS A 49 47.27 -4.05 -66.44
N ILE A 50 47.47 -2.83 -65.95
CA ILE A 50 48.07 -2.62 -64.63
C ILE A 50 47.12 -3.19 -63.56
N LYS A 51 47.68 -3.73 -62.47
CA LYS A 51 46.86 -4.29 -61.38
C LYS A 51 45.86 -3.24 -60.88
N GLY A 52 44.58 -3.61 -60.81
CA GLY A 52 43.49 -2.70 -60.45
C GLY A 52 42.65 -2.21 -61.63
N THR A 53 43.15 -2.35 -62.88
CA THR A 53 42.38 -2.06 -64.10
C THR A 53 41.99 -3.35 -64.83
N PHE A 54 40.82 -3.36 -65.47
CA PHE A 54 40.20 -4.53 -66.07
C PHE A 54 39.59 -4.21 -67.46
N GLY A 55 39.09 -5.24 -68.13
CA GLY A 55 38.52 -5.14 -69.48
C GLY A 55 39.52 -5.44 -70.60
N PHE A 56 39.01 -5.64 -71.81
CA PHE A 56 39.82 -6.03 -72.99
C PHE A 56 40.83 -4.95 -73.41
N ASP A 57 40.46 -3.67 -73.25
CA ASP A 57 41.29 -2.49 -73.52
C ASP A 57 41.77 -1.80 -72.22
N CYS A 58 41.67 -2.46 -71.06
CA CYS A 58 41.98 -1.89 -69.74
C CYS A 58 41.16 -0.62 -69.39
N SER A 59 39.99 -0.43 -70.02
CA SER A 59 39.18 0.77 -69.80
C SER A 59 38.40 0.76 -68.49
N GLU A 60 38.26 -0.39 -67.84
CA GLU A 60 37.57 -0.50 -66.56
C GLU A 60 38.56 -0.16 -65.44
N ASN A 61 38.36 0.98 -64.77
CA ASN A 61 39.02 1.34 -63.52
C ASN A 61 37.93 1.44 -62.45
N PRO A 62 37.68 0.37 -61.68
CA PRO A 62 36.81 0.45 -60.51
C PRO A 62 37.33 1.54 -59.56
N ASP A 63 36.43 2.34 -59.02
CA ASP A 63 36.79 3.44 -58.11
C ASP A 63 37.44 2.88 -56.84
N ASP A 64 38.76 3.09 -56.72
CA ASP A 64 39.57 2.58 -55.61
C ASP A 64 39.16 3.26 -54.27
N CYS A 65 38.48 4.42 -54.32
CA CYS A 65 37.94 5.11 -53.15
C CYS A 65 36.61 4.54 -52.63
N ASN A 66 36.00 3.61 -53.37
CA ASN A 66 34.75 2.94 -52.98
C ASN A 66 34.96 1.47 -52.60
N MET A 67 36.20 1.08 -52.33
CA MET A 67 36.56 -0.24 -51.83
C MET A 67 36.50 -0.28 -50.31
N THR A 68 35.44 -0.92 -49.80
CA THR A 68 35.19 -1.03 -48.36
C THR A 68 36.32 -1.76 -47.63
N TYR A 69 36.89 -1.13 -46.61
CA TYR A 69 37.92 -1.69 -45.74
C TYR A 69 37.32 -2.10 -44.39
N THR A 70 37.52 -3.34 -43.95
CA THR A 70 37.10 -3.76 -42.61
C THR A 70 38.25 -3.59 -41.64
N GLY A 71 38.09 -2.69 -40.68
CA GLY A 71 39.05 -2.44 -39.61
C GLY A 71 39.20 -3.62 -38.66
N ILE A 72 40.27 -3.60 -37.85
CA ILE A 72 40.55 -4.61 -36.82
C ILE A 72 39.44 -4.63 -35.73
N ASP A 73 38.69 -3.54 -35.61
CA ASP A 73 37.52 -3.38 -34.75
C ASP A 73 36.24 -4.00 -35.35
N GLY A 74 36.32 -4.60 -36.54
CA GLY A 74 35.20 -5.23 -37.24
C GLY A 74 34.25 -4.26 -37.93
N LYS A 75 34.56 -2.95 -37.93
CA LYS A 75 33.75 -1.94 -38.63
C LYS A 75 34.20 -1.80 -40.07
N VAL A 76 33.24 -1.49 -40.95
CA VAL A 76 33.47 -1.32 -42.38
C VAL A 76 33.55 0.16 -42.69
N TYR A 77 34.67 0.57 -43.28
CA TYR A 77 34.99 1.93 -43.71
C TYR A 77 34.90 2.00 -45.23
N PRO A 78 34.50 3.14 -45.83
CA PRO A 78 34.35 3.28 -47.28
C PRO A 78 35.66 3.06 -48.05
N ASN A 79 36.79 3.48 -47.49
CA ASN A 79 38.14 3.22 -47.96
C ASN A 79 39.12 3.34 -46.78
N LEU A 80 40.41 3.09 -47.04
CA LEU A 80 41.44 3.12 -46.01
C LEU A 80 41.83 4.54 -45.57
N CYS A 81 41.56 5.59 -46.35
CA CYS A 81 41.78 6.98 -45.91
C CYS A 81 40.85 7.31 -44.73
N ASP A 82 39.57 6.98 -44.87
CA ASP A 82 38.53 7.19 -43.84
C ASP A 82 38.79 6.38 -42.57
N TYR A 83 39.46 5.23 -42.70
CA TYR A 83 39.82 4.40 -41.55
C TYR A 83 40.80 5.09 -40.60
N PHE A 84 41.81 5.79 -41.13
CA PHE A 84 42.83 6.47 -40.33
C PHE A 84 42.44 7.90 -39.98
N ASP A 85 41.79 8.60 -40.91
CA ASP A 85 41.29 9.96 -40.72
C ASP A 85 39.85 10.05 -41.25
N PRO A 86 38.83 10.07 -40.37
CA PRO A 86 37.42 10.17 -40.75
C PRO A 86 37.07 11.46 -41.54
N GLY A 87 37.95 12.46 -41.54
CA GLY A 87 37.80 13.69 -42.31
C GLY A 87 38.54 13.70 -43.65
N ALA A 88 39.29 12.65 -43.99
CA ALA A 88 40.11 12.60 -45.20
C ALA A 88 39.26 12.46 -46.48
N THR A 89 39.68 13.13 -47.54
CA THR A 89 39.04 12.98 -48.86
C THR A 89 39.89 12.07 -49.74
N CYS A 90 39.25 11.08 -50.38
CA CYS A 90 39.92 10.14 -51.26
C CYS A 90 39.77 10.58 -52.73
N THR A 91 40.86 10.52 -53.49
CA THR A 91 40.89 10.78 -54.92
C THR A 91 41.30 9.53 -55.69
N ASP A 92 40.43 9.05 -56.56
CA ASP A 92 40.64 7.85 -57.38
C ASP A 92 41.75 8.06 -58.42
N GLY A 93 42.45 6.99 -58.73
CA GLY A 93 43.52 6.95 -59.72
C GLY A 93 43.55 5.60 -60.40
N TYR A 94 44.46 5.41 -61.36
CA TYR A 94 44.48 4.18 -62.17
C TYR A 94 45.14 3.03 -61.40
N GLY A 95 44.33 2.19 -60.74
CA GLY A 95 44.77 1.10 -59.87
C GLY A 95 45.44 1.54 -58.57
N THR A 96 45.15 2.76 -58.11
CA THR A 96 45.67 3.38 -56.88
C THR A 96 44.86 4.62 -56.53
N TYR A 97 44.75 4.95 -55.25
CA TYR A 97 44.09 6.17 -54.77
C TYR A 97 45.06 7.05 -53.96
N THR A 98 44.73 8.35 -53.83
CA THR A 98 45.46 9.30 -52.98
C THR A 98 44.53 9.87 -51.92
N CYS A 99 44.98 9.85 -50.65
CA CYS A 99 44.28 10.45 -49.52
C CYS A 99 44.72 11.90 -49.33
N ASN A 100 43.77 12.82 -49.17
CA ASN A 100 43.99 14.17 -48.68
C ASN A 100 43.53 14.24 -47.22
N CYS A 101 44.50 14.33 -46.32
CA CYS A 101 44.28 14.31 -44.87
C CYS A 101 43.72 15.65 -44.36
N SER A 102 42.94 15.57 -43.29
CA SER A 102 42.53 16.71 -42.48
C SER A 102 43.72 17.27 -41.70
N GLU A 103 43.57 18.48 -41.13
CA GLU A 103 44.68 19.22 -40.49
C GLU A 103 45.37 18.48 -39.33
N ALA A 104 44.70 17.51 -38.70
CA ALA A 104 45.22 16.72 -37.58
C ALA A 104 45.96 15.43 -38.00
N TRP A 105 46.00 15.11 -39.29
CA TRP A 105 46.62 13.87 -39.80
C TRP A 105 47.54 14.13 -40.99
N LYS A 106 48.55 13.27 -41.14
CA LYS A 106 49.52 13.32 -42.23
C LYS A 106 49.92 11.91 -42.65
N GLY A 107 50.78 11.82 -43.67
CA GLY A 107 51.18 10.54 -44.26
C GLY A 107 50.35 10.19 -45.49
N LYS A 108 50.82 9.20 -46.27
CA LYS A 108 50.20 8.86 -47.56
C LYS A 108 48.78 8.30 -47.40
N MET A 109 48.49 7.70 -46.25
CA MET A 109 47.17 7.14 -45.92
C MET A 109 46.53 7.85 -44.73
N CYS A 110 47.03 9.06 -44.36
CA CYS A 110 46.58 9.80 -43.18
C CYS A 110 46.77 9.02 -41.87
N ASP A 111 47.76 8.14 -41.84
CA ASP A 111 48.06 7.19 -40.76
C ASP A 111 49.02 7.74 -39.70
N GLU A 112 49.59 8.92 -39.94
CA GLU A 112 50.45 9.61 -39.00
C GLU A 112 49.71 10.77 -38.33
N ASP A 113 49.81 10.81 -37.00
CA ASP A 113 49.25 11.87 -36.19
C ASP A 113 50.08 13.17 -36.28
N VAL A 114 49.40 14.32 -36.29
CA VAL A 114 50.03 15.64 -36.22
C VAL A 114 50.11 16.07 -34.76
N ASP A 115 51.31 16.23 -34.21
CA ASP A 115 51.47 16.70 -32.83
C ASP A 115 51.17 18.20 -32.73
N GLU A 116 49.94 18.55 -32.32
CA GLU A 116 49.52 19.95 -32.25
C GLU A 116 50.26 20.70 -31.13
N CYS A 117 50.67 20.02 -30.05
CA CYS A 117 51.43 20.61 -28.96
C CYS A 117 52.80 21.11 -29.44
N ILE A 118 53.54 20.30 -30.21
CA ILE A 118 54.83 20.68 -30.77
C ILE A 118 54.66 21.75 -31.84
N ASN A 119 53.67 21.61 -32.72
CA ASN A 119 53.43 22.57 -33.80
C ASN A 119 53.08 23.95 -33.27
N ALA A 120 52.21 24.04 -32.25
CA ALA A 120 51.85 25.30 -31.62
C ALA A 120 53.04 25.96 -30.91
N ALA A 121 53.89 25.17 -30.25
CA ALA A 121 55.13 25.65 -29.63
C ALA A 121 56.19 26.09 -30.65
N ALA A 122 56.19 25.55 -31.86
CA ALA A 122 57.14 25.88 -32.93
C ALA A 122 56.81 27.18 -33.69
N LEU A 123 55.60 27.75 -33.50
CA LEU A 123 55.22 29.04 -34.08
C LEU A 123 55.99 30.19 -33.41
N SER A 124 56.13 31.33 -34.09
CA SER A 124 56.76 32.54 -33.55
C SER A 124 55.87 33.77 -33.79
N PRO A 125 55.15 34.25 -32.76
CA PRO A 125 55.20 33.81 -31.36
C PRO A 125 54.55 32.42 -31.14
N PRO A 126 55.01 31.63 -30.13
CA PRO A 126 54.44 30.33 -29.83
C PRO A 126 52.99 30.48 -29.40
N LEU A 127 52.12 29.64 -29.95
CA LEU A 127 50.71 29.60 -29.58
C LEU A 127 50.57 28.75 -28.31
N ILE A 128 50.03 29.34 -27.25
CA ILE A 128 49.76 28.63 -25.99
C ILE A 128 48.42 27.91 -26.16
N LEU A 129 48.47 26.58 -26.31
CA LEU A 129 47.26 25.76 -26.40
C LEU A 129 46.61 25.54 -25.04
N CYS A 130 47.41 25.47 -23.97
CA CYS A 130 46.96 25.27 -22.59
C CYS A 130 47.28 26.52 -21.76
N GLU A 131 46.25 27.26 -21.39
CA GLU A 131 46.35 28.45 -20.54
C GLU A 131 46.55 28.05 -19.06
N ASN A 132 46.76 29.04 -18.19
CA ASN A 132 46.96 28.85 -16.75
C ASN A 132 48.02 27.78 -16.38
N ASN A 133 49.11 27.73 -17.16
CA ASN A 133 50.24 26.83 -16.93
C ASN A 133 49.87 25.32 -17.03
N GLY A 134 48.78 25.00 -17.74
CA GLY A 134 48.41 23.62 -18.08
C GLY A 134 49.42 22.95 -19.01
N THR A 135 49.53 21.62 -18.91
CA THR A 135 50.47 20.85 -19.73
C THR A 135 49.77 20.32 -20.98
N CYS A 136 50.25 20.69 -22.17
CA CYS A 136 49.72 20.15 -23.42
C CYS A 136 50.17 18.71 -23.63
N ILE A 137 49.22 17.81 -23.87
CA ILE A 137 49.43 16.40 -24.15
C ILE A 137 48.84 16.10 -25.53
N ASN A 138 49.70 15.70 -26.47
CA ASN A 138 49.26 15.29 -27.80
C ASN A 138 48.52 13.94 -27.74
N THR A 139 47.40 13.83 -28.43
CA THR A 139 46.63 12.60 -28.58
C THR A 139 46.31 12.35 -30.06
N LYS A 140 45.92 11.13 -30.43
CA LYS A 140 45.71 10.82 -31.85
C LYS A 140 44.54 11.59 -32.44
N GLY A 141 44.82 12.50 -33.37
CA GLY A 141 43.90 13.37 -34.07
C GLY A 141 43.45 14.61 -33.29
N TYR A 142 44.05 14.89 -32.12
CA TYR A 142 43.72 16.05 -31.29
C TYR A 142 44.70 16.25 -30.12
N TYR A 143 44.71 17.43 -29.48
CA TYR A 143 45.45 17.64 -28.22
C TYR A 143 44.52 17.69 -27.00
N LYS A 144 45.08 17.43 -25.81
CA LYS A 144 44.40 17.62 -24.53
C LYS A 144 45.30 18.41 -23.59
N CYS A 145 44.73 19.36 -22.86
CA CYS A 145 45.41 20.02 -21.76
C CYS A 145 45.21 19.26 -20.44
N ASP A 146 46.29 19.00 -19.73
CA ASP A 146 46.28 18.57 -18.33
C ASP A 146 46.35 19.82 -17.45
N CYS A 147 45.19 20.17 -16.89
CA CYS A 147 45.02 21.39 -16.13
C CYS A 147 45.60 21.24 -14.73
N ILE A 148 46.21 22.31 -14.21
CA ILE A 148 46.56 22.36 -12.79
C ILE A 148 45.28 22.35 -11.96
N ASN A 149 45.35 21.79 -10.76
CA ASN A 149 44.21 21.75 -9.85
C ASN A 149 43.59 23.16 -9.70
N GLY A 150 42.25 23.22 -9.69
CA GLY A 150 41.48 24.47 -9.62
C GLY A 150 41.15 25.09 -10.98
N THR A 151 41.82 24.71 -12.07
CA THR A 151 41.53 25.23 -13.42
C THR A 151 40.74 24.24 -14.27
N LEU A 152 39.81 24.75 -15.07
CA LEU A 152 38.84 23.99 -15.85
C LEU A 152 38.79 24.46 -17.31
N GLY A 153 38.02 23.75 -18.12
CA GLY A 153 37.86 24.03 -19.55
C GLY A 153 38.86 23.28 -20.44
N PHE A 154 38.55 23.17 -21.73
CA PHE A 154 39.32 22.38 -22.69
C PHE A 154 40.80 22.82 -22.80
N ASN A 155 41.05 24.12 -22.69
CA ASN A 155 42.37 24.74 -22.70
C ASN A 155 42.84 25.21 -21.31
N CYS A 156 42.19 24.76 -20.22
CA CYS A 156 42.46 25.22 -18.85
C CYS A 156 42.28 26.74 -18.63
N SER A 157 41.48 27.39 -19.48
CA SER A 157 41.27 28.85 -19.49
C SER A 157 40.37 29.34 -18.35
N GLU A 158 39.63 28.43 -17.71
CA GLU A 158 38.69 28.78 -16.64
C GLU A 158 39.38 28.64 -15.28
N ASN A 159 39.43 29.73 -14.51
CA ASN A 159 39.77 29.71 -13.08
C ASN A 159 38.53 30.16 -12.30
N PRO A 160 37.66 29.22 -11.87
CA PRO A 160 36.50 29.55 -11.05
C PRO A 160 36.96 30.25 -9.76
N ASN A 161 36.25 31.30 -9.36
CA ASN A 161 36.61 32.09 -8.18
C ASN A 161 36.34 31.28 -6.89
N ASP A 162 37.40 30.84 -6.22
CA ASP A 162 37.36 30.04 -4.99
C ASP A 162 36.70 30.79 -3.82
N CYS A 163 36.64 32.13 -3.89
CA CYS A 163 35.98 32.98 -2.90
C CYS A 163 34.46 33.14 -3.12
N ALA A 164 33.91 32.82 -4.30
CA ALA A 164 32.52 33.12 -4.65
C ALA A 164 31.48 32.13 -4.10
N LEU A 165 31.90 30.99 -3.55
CA LEU A 165 30.99 29.92 -3.11
C LEU A 165 30.67 30.02 -1.61
N SER A 166 29.70 30.88 -1.29
CA SER A 166 28.83 30.65 -0.14
C SER A 166 27.38 30.55 -0.62
N ASN A 167 26.86 29.31 -0.61
CA ASN A 167 25.44 28.95 -0.65
C ASN A 167 24.73 28.63 -1.99
N GLU A 168 25.37 28.07 -3.02
CA GLU A 168 24.62 27.33 -4.07
C GLU A 168 25.33 26.05 -4.55
N LEU A 169 24.54 25.01 -4.85
CA LEU A 169 24.95 23.71 -5.40
C LEU A 169 25.14 23.81 -6.92
N VAL A 170 26.36 23.58 -7.41
CA VAL A 170 26.65 23.44 -8.85
C VAL A 170 27.30 22.07 -9.08
N ASP A 171 26.71 21.26 -9.96
CA ASP A 171 27.17 19.92 -10.38
C ASP A 171 27.48 18.89 -9.27
N GLY A 172 26.80 19.00 -8.13
CA GLY A 172 26.76 17.94 -7.12
C GLY A 172 28.04 17.78 -6.27
N GLN A 173 28.99 18.73 -6.34
CA GLN A 173 30.11 18.83 -5.41
C GLN A 173 30.08 20.12 -4.59
N LEU A 174 30.39 19.98 -3.30
CA LEU A 174 30.28 21.02 -2.28
C LEU A 174 31.67 21.59 -1.99
N TYR A 175 31.93 22.83 -2.38
CA TYR A 175 33.20 23.51 -2.08
C TYR A 175 32.97 24.51 -0.94
N PRO A 176 33.53 24.28 0.26
CA PRO A 176 33.27 25.12 1.42
C PRO A 176 34.26 26.29 1.46
N ASN A 177 33.86 27.50 1.08
CA ASN A 177 34.57 28.70 1.54
C ASN A 177 34.40 28.80 3.08
N LYS A 178 35.50 28.67 3.84
CA LYS A 178 35.50 28.70 5.32
C LYS A 178 36.08 30.00 5.91
N CYS A 179 36.26 31.09 5.16
CA CYS A 179 36.56 32.38 5.78
C CYS A 179 35.33 32.90 6.55
N ILE A 180 35.11 32.42 7.77
CA ILE A 180 33.97 32.83 8.60
C ILE A 180 34.47 33.84 9.63
N SER A 181 34.08 35.12 9.52
CA SER A 181 34.06 35.97 10.71
C SER A 181 32.65 35.97 11.28
N LYS A 182 32.54 35.67 12.58
CA LYS A 182 31.29 35.79 13.33
C LYS A 182 31.06 37.22 13.85
N ASP A 183 31.63 38.24 13.20
CA ASP A 183 31.37 39.64 13.51
C ASP A 183 30.44 40.24 12.44
N LYS A 184 29.13 40.17 12.69
CA LYS A 184 28.10 40.73 11.78
C LYS A 184 28.04 42.27 11.78
N TYR A 185 28.95 42.97 12.46
CA TYR A 185 28.83 44.42 12.67
C TYR A 185 30.04 45.30 12.34
N ASP A 186 31.22 44.78 11.99
CA ASP A 186 32.26 45.63 11.38
C ASP A 186 33.28 44.82 10.55
N ARG A 187 33.11 44.88 9.22
CA ARG A 187 33.96 44.40 8.11
C ARG A 187 34.23 42.88 8.00
N GLU A 188 33.77 42.32 6.87
CA GLU A 188 34.00 40.95 6.42
C GLU A 188 35.50 40.64 6.27
N PRO A 189 35.93 39.39 6.53
CA PRO A 189 37.30 38.96 6.24
C PRO A 189 37.50 38.96 4.73
N ASN A 190 38.49 39.72 4.25
CA ASN A 190 38.76 39.80 2.82
C ASN A 190 39.36 38.47 2.33
N CYS A 191 38.64 37.76 1.46
CA CYS A 191 39.10 36.54 0.80
C CYS A 191 39.83 36.92 -0.47
N THR A 192 41.05 36.44 -0.65
CA THR A 192 41.78 36.58 -1.92
C THR A 192 41.86 35.23 -2.63
N ASP A 193 41.40 35.21 -3.87
CA ASP A 193 41.31 34.07 -4.79
C ASP A 193 42.69 33.57 -5.26
N GLY A 194 42.81 32.28 -5.54
CA GLY A 194 44.03 31.60 -5.98
C GLY A 194 43.74 30.54 -7.04
N PHE A 195 44.56 29.49 -7.09
CA PHE A 195 44.35 28.32 -7.95
C PHE A 195 44.13 27.11 -7.04
N ASP A 196 42.87 26.72 -6.79
CA ASP A 196 42.48 25.66 -5.82
C ASP A 196 42.85 26.00 -4.36
N GLU A 197 43.13 27.27 -4.07
CA GLU A 197 43.52 27.77 -2.74
C GLU A 197 43.02 29.22 -2.54
N TYR A 198 42.51 29.54 -1.35
CA TYR A 198 42.08 30.89 -0.98
C TYR A 198 42.73 31.34 0.33
N PHE A 199 42.94 32.65 0.51
CA PHE A 199 43.54 33.21 1.73
C PHE A 199 42.59 34.18 2.46
N CYS A 200 42.41 34.00 3.78
CA CYS A 200 41.59 34.87 4.63
C CYS A 200 42.46 35.89 5.40
N THR A 201 42.07 37.17 5.42
CA THR A 201 42.62 38.17 6.36
C THR A 201 41.68 38.40 7.55
N CYS A 202 42.12 38.10 8.78
CA CYS A 202 41.30 38.18 10.01
C CYS A 202 41.32 39.57 10.69
N SER A 203 40.27 39.89 11.46
CA SER A 203 40.15 41.12 12.27
C SER A 203 40.86 41.00 13.64
N ASP A 204 41.05 42.14 14.33
CA ASP A 204 41.93 42.32 15.50
C ASP A 204 41.70 41.36 16.69
N TYR A 205 40.55 40.66 16.74
CA TYR A 205 40.13 39.80 17.85
C TYR A 205 40.14 38.29 17.52
N TRP A 206 40.47 37.90 16.29
CA TRP A 206 40.42 36.51 15.79
C TRP A 206 41.74 36.07 15.16
N LYS A 207 42.09 34.79 15.31
CA LYS A 207 43.29 34.16 14.71
C LYS A 207 42.96 32.79 14.09
N GLY A 208 43.90 32.25 13.32
CA GLY A 208 43.80 30.93 12.67
C GLY A 208 43.52 30.98 11.16
N GLN A 209 43.76 29.87 10.45
CA GLN A 209 43.62 29.74 8.97
C GLN A 209 42.21 30.08 8.45
N TYR A 210 41.20 29.98 9.33
CA TYR A 210 39.79 30.26 9.02
C TYR A 210 39.20 31.38 9.91
N CYS A 211 40.03 32.12 10.65
CA CYS A 211 39.61 33.14 11.62
C CYS A 211 38.66 32.62 12.74
N MET A 212 38.86 31.38 13.20
CA MET A 212 37.96 30.70 14.15
C MET A 212 38.46 30.66 15.60
N ASP A 213 39.70 31.06 15.88
CA ASP A 213 40.28 31.03 17.23
C ASP A 213 40.17 32.41 17.89
N GLY A 214 39.39 32.50 18.98
CA GLY A 214 39.22 33.75 19.75
C GLY A 214 40.36 34.03 20.74
N LEU A 215 40.66 35.31 20.97
CA LEU A 215 41.50 35.76 22.10
C LEU A 215 40.74 35.63 23.43
N SER A 216 41.39 35.20 24.51
CA SER A 216 40.73 34.71 25.74
C SER A 216 39.87 35.73 26.51
N SER A 217 38.83 35.19 27.16
CA SER A 217 37.60 35.81 27.69
C SER A 217 37.72 36.53 29.04
N ALA A 218 38.63 37.50 29.20
CA ALA A 218 38.82 38.17 30.50
C ALA A 218 38.14 39.55 30.67
N LEU A 219 37.30 40.04 29.73
CA LEU A 219 36.97 41.48 29.70
C LEU A 219 35.52 41.92 29.42
N VAL A 220 34.47 41.08 29.50
CA VAL A 220 33.09 41.61 29.32
C VAL A 220 32.19 41.31 30.53
N PRO A 221 31.70 42.35 31.26
CA PRO A 221 30.82 42.20 32.43
C PRO A 221 29.35 41.96 32.05
N PRO A 222 28.50 41.47 32.98
CA PRO A 222 27.24 40.82 32.63
C PRO A 222 26.01 41.60 33.11
N GLN A 223 25.25 42.27 32.22
CA GLN A 223 23.85 42.64 32.50
C GLN A 223 23.00 42.69 31.21
N ILE A 224 21.96 41.84 31.16
CA ILE A 224 20.77 41.82 30.28
C ILE A 224 21.04 41.57 28.79
N LEU A 225 20.84 40.34 28.31
CA LEU A 225 21.18 40.00 26.92
C LEU A 225 20.13 39.21 26.12
N CYS A 226 19.19 38.51 26.76
CA CYS A 226 18.06 37.86 26.09
C CYS A 226 16.74 38.48 26.57
N GLU A 227 16.00 39.11 25.66
CA GLU A 227 14.66 39.65 25.90
C GLU A 227 13.60 38.52 25.77
N ASN A 228 12.35 38.81 26.16
CA ASN A 228 11.20 37.90 25.97
C ASN A 228 11.37 36.48 26.52
N PHE A 229 12.05 36.35 27.66
CA PHE A 229 12.30 35.07 28.36
C PHE A 229 13.10 34.02 27.56
N GLY A 230 13.86 34.43 26.54
CA GLY A 230 14.82 33.56 25.85
C GLY A 230 15.91 33.02 26.78
N SER A 231 16.33 31.76 26.58
CA SER A 231 17.33 31.11 27.42
C SER A 231 18.74 31.42 26.93
N CYS A 232 19.60 31.96 27.79
CA CYS A 232 20.95 32.36 27.39
C CYS A 232 21.91 31.17 27.41
N VAL A 233 22.43 30.80 26.24
CA VAL A 233 23.39 29.70 26.07
C VAL A 233 24.78 30.28 25.87
N ASN A 234 25.68 29.97 26.81
CA ASN A 234 27.03 30.51 26.85
C ASN A 234 28.03 29.52 26.23
N THR A 235 28.84 29.97 25.26
CA THR A 235 29.87 29.17 24.59
C THR A 235 31.25 29.84 24.73
N PRO A 236 32.37 29.12 24.59
CA PRO A 236 33.70 29.72 24.73
C PRO A 236 33.93 30.80 23.66
N GLY A 237 33.88 32.08 24.07
CA GLY A 237 34.09 33.25 23.21
C GLY A 237 32.82 33.97 22.72
N PHE A 238 31.61 33.44 22.97
CA PHE A 238 30.34 34.06 22.53
C PHE A 238 29.13 33.51 23.30
N TYR A 239 28.04 34.27 23.43
CA TYR A 239 26.75 33.80 23.96
C TYR A 239 25.67 33.99 22.89
N TYR A 240 24.64 33.14 22.87
CA TYR A 240 23.45 33.34 22.05
C TYR A 240 22.19 33.04 22.86
N CYS A 241 21.07 33.64 22.46
CA CYS A 241 19.78 33.41 23.08
C CYS A 241 19.02 32.31 22.32
N ASP A 242 18.59 31.29 23.05
CA ASP A 242 17.65 30.29 22.57
C ASP A 242 16.22 30.84 22.75
N CYS A 243 15.61 31.23 21.63
CA CYS A 243 14.33 31.94 21.61
C CYS A 243 13.14 30.98 21.71
N ILE A 244 12.06 31.46 22.35
CA ILE A 244 10.80 30.72 22.40
C ILE A 244 10.19 30.69 20.98
N ASN A 245 9.59 29.55 20.60
CA ASN A 245 8.92 29.38 19.29
C ASN A 245 8.02 30.59 18.98
N GLY A 246 8.23 31.21 17.82
CA GLY A 246 7.51 32.42 17.39
C GLY A 246 8.29 33.73 17.60
N THR A 247 9.43 33.72 18.30
CA THR A 247 10.35 34.88 18.36
C THR A 247 11.67 34.58 17.69
N MET A 248 12.26 35.60 17.06
CA MET A 248 13.52 35.53 16.34
C MET A 248 14.43 36.72 16.71
N GLY A 249 15.64 36.73 16.17
CA GLY A 249 16.66 37.75 16.45
C GLY A 249 17.66 37.37 17.54
N PHE A 250 18.78 38.09 17.60
CA PHE A 250 19.94 37.75 18.43
C PHE A 250 19.66 37.79 19.95
N ASN A 251 18.72 38.64 20.37
CA ASN A 251 18.23 38.78 21.74
C ASN A 251 16.75 38.37 21.87
N CYS A 252 16.17 37.64 20.90
CA CYS A 252 14.75 37.26 20.87
C CYS A 252 13.76 38.44 20.90
N SER A 253 14.15 39.60 20.35
CA SER A 253 13.33 40.81 20.33
C SER A 253 12.38 40.91 19.13
N GLU A 254 12.55 40.09 18.10
CA GLU A 254 11.73 40.13 16.89
C GLU A 254 10.58 39.13 17.00
N ASN A 255 9.35 39.58 16.74
CA ASN A 255 8.17 38.75 16.59
C ASN A 255 7.75 38.78 15.11
N PRO A 256 8.25 37.85 14.27
CA PRO A 256 7.86 37.80 12.87
C PRO A 256 6.35 37.49 12.74
N ASP A 257 5.69 38.10 11.76
CA ASP A 257 4.27 37.90 11.49
C ASP A 257 4.02 36.46 11.01
N ASP A 258 3.50 35.63 11.90
CA ASP A 258 3.25 34.21 11.66
C ASP A 258 2.16 33.98 10.60
N CYS A 259 1.27 34.96 10.38
CA CYS A 259 0.15 34.84 9.44
C CYS A 259 0.57 34.89 7.96
N LEU A 260 1.80 35.32 7.64
CA LEU A 260 2.27 35.39 6.25
C LEU A 260 2.51 34.01 5.60
N ASN A 261 2.75 32.97 6.41
CA ASN A 261 2.99 31.60 5.94
C ASN A 261 1.77 30.67 6.09
N ILE A 262 0.69 31.15 6.73
CA ILE A 262 -0.47 30.31 7.06
C ILE A 262 -1.57 30.51 6.03
N THR A 263 -1.58 29.64 5.02
CA THR A 263 -2.65 29.57 4.00
C THR A 263 -3.83 28.69 4.41
N ALA A 264 -3.71 27.97 5.53
CA ALA A 264 -4.74 27.05 6.02
C ALA A 264 -5.90 27.75 6.73
N CYS A 265 -5.68 28.97 7.24
CA CYS A 265 -6.72 29.77 7.89
C CYS A 265 -7.72 30.27 6.84
N GLY A 266 -8.93 29.71 6.81
CA GLY A 266 -9.98 30.11 5.84
C GLY A 266 -10.01 29.34 4.51
N ALA A 267 -9.41 28.16 4.45
CA ALA A 267 -9.57 27.27 3.29
C ALA A 267 -11.04 26.84 3.07
N SER A 268 -11.79 26.66 4.17
CA SER A 268 -13.22 26.30 4.17
C SER A 268 -14.14 27.48 4.52
N ASP A 269 -13.71 28.37 5.42
CA ASP A 269 -14.47 29.55 5.87
C ASP A 269 -14.03 30.84 5.15
N PRO A 270 -14.91 31.46 4.33
CA PRO A 270 -14.61 32.72 3.64
C PRO A 270 -14.44 33.94 4.57
N LEU A 271 -14.87 33.84 5.83
CA LEU A 271 -14.83 34.93 6.82
C LEU A 271 -13.67 34.77 7.83
N ALA A 272 -12.87 33.71 7.72
CA ALA A 272 -11.77 33.47 8.64
C ALA A 272 -10.66 34.51 8.45
N ASN A 273 -10.15 35.02 9.57
CA ASN A 273 -9.05 35.99 9.60
C ASN A 273 -7.96 35.54 10.58
N CYS A 274 -6.72 35.46 10.10
CA CYS A 274 -5.55 35.17 10.94
C CYS A 274 -5.15 36.44 11.68
N THR A 275 -4.91 36.32 12.98
CA THR A 275 -4.35 37.39 13.80
C THR A 275 -3.02 36.94 14.40
N ASP A 276 -2.00 37.74 14.13
CA ASP A 276 -0.66 37.60 14.68
C ASP A 276 -0.65 38.03 16.15
N GLY A 277 -0.16 37.16 17.01
CA GLY A 277 0.03 37.36 18.45
C GLY A 277 1.51 37.40 18.80
N PHE A 278 1.83 37.48 20.09
CA PHE A 278 3.22 37.48 20.53
C PHE A 278 3.73 36.03 20.67
N ALA A 279 4.61 35.60 19.77
CA ALA A 279 5.15 34.25 19.65
C ALA A 279 4.09 33.17 19.37
N GLU A 280 2.90 33.58 18.94
CA GLU A 280 1.75 32.72 18.68
C GLU A 280 0.84 33.38 17.66
N TRP A 281 0.04 32.59 16.97
CA TRP A 281 -0.99 33.08 16.04
C TRP A 281 -2.27 32.32 16.29
N TRP A 282 -3.41 32.93 15.95
CA TRP A 282 -4.70 32.24 15.98
C TRP A 282 -5.61 32.70 14.85
N CYS A 283 -6.45 31.78 14.40
CA CYS A 283 -7.52 32.07 13.46
C CYS A 283 -8.77 32.52 14.20
N THR A 284 -9.36 33.62 13.75
CA THR A 284 -10.71 34.04 14.15
C THR A 284 -11.68 33.56 13.09
N CYS A 285 -12.60 32.68 13.47
CA CYS A 285 -13.57 32.07 12.54
C CYS A 285 -14.88 32.86 12.49
N GLY A 286 -15.59 32.75 11.38
CA GLY A 286 -16.97 33.21 11.23
C GLY A 286 -17.95 32.44 12.12
N PRO A 287 -19.21 32.87 12.21
CA PRO A 287 -20.21 32.29 13.12
C PRO A 287 -20.57 30.83 12.81
N ASP A 288 -20.32 30.38 11.58
CA ASP A 288 -20.68 29.04 11.10
C ASP A 288 -19.49 28.07 11.10
N TYR A 289 -18.30 28.50 11.52
CA TYR A 289 -17.09 27.67 11.51
C TYR A 289 -16.31 27.76 12.83
N THR A 290 -15.56 26.71 13.13
CA THR A 290 -14.72 26.59 14.34
C THR A 290 -13.46 25.77 14.05
N GLY A 291 -12.61 25.60 15.06
CA GLY A 291 -11.33 24.90 14.98
C GLY A 291 -10.13 25.81 14.75
N GLN A 292 -8.94 25.26 14.90
CA GLN A 292 -7.68 26.01 14.82
C GLN A 292 -7.46 26.68 13.45
N PHE A 293 -8.02 26.12 12.37
CA PHE A 293 -7.88 26.63 11.01
C PHE A 293 -9.21 27.11 10.40
N CYS A 294 -10.28 27.17 11.19
CA CYS A 294 -11.65 27.43 10.71
C CYS A 294 -12.09 26.44 9.62
N ASP A 295 -11.69 25.18 9.80
CA ASP A 295 -11.92 24.06 8.89
C ASP A 295 -13.18 23.26 9.25
N LEU A 296 -13.77 23.48 10.43
CA LEU A 296 -14.94 22.74 10.91
C LEU A 296 -16.22 23.57 10.81
N GLU A 297 -17.26 23.05 10.16
CA GLU A 297 -18.60 23.63 10.25
C GLU A 297 -19.18 23.48 11.66
N MET A 298 -19.76 24.55 12.19
CA MET A 298 -20.42 24.59 13.50
C MET A 298 -21.58 23.59 13.61
N VAL A 299 -22.25 23.26 12.50
CA VAL A 299 -23.31 22.24 12.48
C VAL A 299 -22.73 20.86 12.81
N ILE A 300 -21.62 20.49 12.18
CA ILE A 300 -20.94 19.21 12.40
C ILE A 300 -20.34 19.17 13.81
N TYR A 301 -19.71 20.26 14.24
CA TYR A 301 -19.17 20.41 15.58
C TYR A 301 -20.26 20.28 16.67
N ASN A 302 -21.43 20.89 16.48
CA ASN A 302 -22.56 20.75 17.40
C ASN A 302 -23.12 19.31 17.44
N VAL A 303 -23.19 18.63 16.29
CA VAL A 303 -23.57 17.21 16.24
C VAL A 303 -22.57 16.36 17.01
N LEU A 304 -21.27 16.63 16.84
CA LEU A 304 -20.21 15.95 17.56
C LEU A 304 -20.25 16.23 19.07
N LEU A 305 -20.57 17.46 19.50
CA LEU A 305 -20.76 17.77 20.92
C LEU A 305 -21.95 17.03 21.53
N LEU A 306 -23.04 16.87 20.78
CA LEU A 306 -24.19 16.06 21.19
C LEU A 306 -23.83 14.57 21.29
N ILE A 307 -22.92 14.10 20.43
CA ILE A 307 -22.45 12.72 20.34
C ILE A 307 -21.40 12.38 21.41
N GLY A 308 -20.45 13.28 21.67
CA GLY A 308 -19.32 13.07 22.58
C GLY A 308 -19.63 13.24 24.06
N GLY A 309 -20.86 13.66 24.38
CA GLY A 309 -21.31 13.85 25.75
C GLY A 309 -20.54 14.96 26.49
N ASN A 310 -20.78 15.07 27.79
CA ASN A 310 -20.21 16.12 28.65
C ASN A 310 -18.71 15.94 28.97
N SER A 311 -18.06 14.92 28.42
CA SER A 311 -16.73 14.44 28.82
C SER A 311 -15.70 14.50 27.69
N ALA A 312 -16.13 14.71 26.45
CA ALA A 312 -15.22 14.89 25.32
C ALA A 312 -14.58 16.28 25.37
N ASN A 313 -13.25 16.33 25.42
CA ASN A 313 -12.54 17.58 25.21
C ASN A 313 -12.69 18.01 23.75
N GLU A 314 -12.82 19.31 23.52
CA GLU A 314 -12.94 19.91 22.19
C GLU A 314 -11.83 19.44 21.22
N LYS A 315 -10.59 19.28 21.71
CA LYS A 315 -9.45 18.80 20.92
C LYS A 315 -9.62 17.35 20.42
N ASP A 316 -10.17 16.47 21.26
CA ASP A 316 -10.35 15.05 20.94
C ASP A 316 -11.46 14.87 19.90
N LEU A 317 -12.49 15.70 20.01
CA LEU A 317 -13.61 15.75 19.07
C LEU A 317 -13.18 16.23 17.67
N ILE A 318 -12.33 17.26 17.63
CA ILE A 318 -11.75 17.79 16.39
C ILE A 318 -10.84 16.77 15.72
N LYS A 319 -9.98 16.07 16.50
CA LYS A 319 -9.10 15.00 15.98
C LYS A 319 -9.93 13.90 15.34
N MET A 320 -10.95 13.41 16.04
CA MET A 320 -11.84 12.36 15.53
C MET A 320 -12.52 12.77 14.22
N MET A 321 -12.98 14.02 14.10
CA MET A 321 -13.59 14.48 12.86
C MET A 321 -12.60 14.51 11.69
N ARG A 322 -11.37 14.96 11.92
CA ARG A 322 -10.32 14.91 10.89
C ARG A 322 -10.01 13.49 10.46
N ASP A 323 -9.95 12.55 11.40
CA ASP A 323 -9.74 11.14 11.09
C ASP A 323 -10.90 10.55 10.25
N LEU A 324 -12.15 10.94 10.52
CA LEU A 324 -13.32 10.54 9.71
C LEU A 324 -13.33 11.16 8.31
N LEU A 325 -12.94 12.44 8.18
CA LEU A 325 -12.83 13.10 6.89
C LEU A 325 -11.69 12.51 6.05
N ALA A 326 -10.58 12.13 6.70
CA ALA A 326 -9.46 11.46 6.04
C ALA A 326 -9.80 10.03 5.65
N ASN A 327 -10.58 9.30 6.46
CA ASN A 327 -11.00 7.94 6.18
C ASN A 327 -12.48 7.68 6.51
N PRO A 328 -13.39 7.88 5.54
CA PRO A 328 -14.83 7.68 5.73
C PRO A 328 -15.23 6.26 6.14
N SER A 329 -14.39 5.24 5.91
CA SER A 329 -14.69 3.86 6.31
C SER A 329 -14.70 3.68 7.82
N MET A 330 -14.03 4.54 8.58
CA MET A 330 -14.02 4.53 10.06
C MET A 330 -15.40 4.81 10.67
N MET A 331 -16.34 5.35 9.89
CA MET A 331 -17.73 5.55 10.32
C MET A 331 -18.41 4.23 10.72
N LYS A 332 -18.05 3.11 10.09
CA LYS A 332 -18.63 1.80 10.42
C LYS A 332 -18.33 1.36 11.86
N ASP A 333 -17.17 1.75 12.40
CA ASP A 333 -16.76 1.39 13.76
C ASP A 333 -17.13 2.47 14.78
N LEU A 334 -17.08 3.74 14.37
CA LEU A 334 -17.39 4.87 15.24
C LEU A 334 -18.89 4.97 15.55
N VAL A 335 -19.75 4.80 14.55
CA VAL A 335 -21.20 4.99 14.72
C VAL A 335 -21.77 4.04 15.79
N PRO A 336 -21.48 2.73 15.80
CA PRO A 336 -21.91 1.84 16.88
C PRO A 336 -21.38 2.24 18.25
N PHE A 337 -20.13 2.72 18.34
CA PHE A 337 -19.56 3.18 19.61
C PHE A 337 -20.32 4.40 20.16
N VAL A 338 -20.61 5.37 19.31
CA VAL A 338 -21.40 6.58 19.62
C VAL A 338 -22.83 6.22 20.02
N ILE A 339 -23.48 5.35 19.25
CA ILE A 339 -24.84 4.89 19.55
C ILE A 339 -24.84 4.16 20.90
N GLY A 340 -23.80 3.38 21.20
CA GLY A 340 -23.62 2.69 22.48
C GLY A 340 -23.58 3.62 23.71
N LEU A 341 -23.14 4.87 23.54
CA LEU A 341 -23.16 5.88 24.62
C LEU A 341 -24.57 6.38 24.95
N GLN A 342 -25.54 6.19 24.05
CA GLN A 342 -26.92 6.61 24.27
C GLN A 342 -27.67 5.64 25.18
N SER A 343 -28.64 6.18 25.93
CA SER A 343 -29.52 5.37 26.79
C SER A 343 -30.28 4.34 25.94
N ALA A 344 -30.59 3.18 26.55
CA ALA A 344 -31.34 2.13 25.86
C ALA A 344 -32.68 2.62 25.30
N GLU A 345 -33.34 3.57 25.99
CA GLU A 345 -34.58 4.19 25.53
C GLU A 345 -34.39 5.03 24.27
N ASN A 346 -33.35 5.87 24.24
CA ASN A 346 -33.03 6.70 23.07
C ASN A 346 -32.66 5.82 21.87
N ARG A 347 -31.83 4.79 22.07
CA ARG A 347 -31.45 3.84 21.02
C ARG A 347 -32.67 3.16 20.40
N THR A 348 -33.62 2.74 21.23
CA THR A 348 -34.84 2.07 20.76
C THR A 348 -35.71 3.00 19.92
N LYS A 349 -35.80 4.29 20.30
CA LYS A 349 -36.58 5.32 19.58
C LYS A 349 -35.97 5.75 18.25
N MET A 350 -34.64 5.67 18.11
CA MET A 350 -33.93 6.05 16.88
C MET A 350 -33.94 4.95 15.81
N SER A 351 -34.27 3.72 16.19
CA SER A 351 -34.28 2.55 15.30
C SER A 351 -35.69 2.22 14.80
N TRP A 352 -35.77 1.43 13.73
CA TRP A 352 -37.02 0.96 13.11
C TRP A 352 -38.02 0.35 14.10
N SER A 353 -39.29 0.71 13.97
CA SER A 353 -40.37 0.09 14.75
C SER A 353 -40.91 -1.17 14.06
N ALA A 354 -41.65 -1.97 14.82
CA ALA A 354 -42.34 -3.15 14.31
C ALA A 354 -43.33 -2.81 13.19
N GLU A 355 -44.04 -1.69 13.32
CA GLU A 355 -45.08 -1.25 12.39
C GLU A 355 -44.49 -0.73 11.07
N ASP A 356 -43.27 -0.18 11.11
CA ASP A 356 -42.55 0.25 9.91
C ASP A 356 -42.10 -0.96 9.07
N LEU A 357 -41.70 -2.03 9.76
CA LEU A 357 -41.02 -3.16 9.15
C LEU A 357 -41.98 -4.28 8.68
N PHE A 358 -42.96 -4.65 9.49
CA PHE A 358 -43.86 -5.79 9.21
C PHE A 358 -45.17 -5.32 8.58
N LEU A 359 -45.46 -5.77 7.36
CA LEU A 359 -46.81 -5.65 6.78
C LEU A 359 -47.75 -6.68 7.39
N TRP A 360 -47.28 -7.92 7.50
CA TRP A 360 -47.95 -9.00 8.20
C TRP A 360 -46.95 -10.08 8.57
N ILE A 361 -47.31 -10.84 9.61
CA ILE A 361 -46.56 -12.02 10.05
C ILE A 361 -47.56 -13.10 10.45
N ALA A 362 -47.25 -14.35 10.12
CA ALA A 362 -48.09 -15.50 10.41
C ALA A 362 -47.24 -16.72 10.77
N TYR A 363 -47.75 -17.55 11.67
CA TYR A 363 -47.19 -18.84 12.02
C TYR A 363 -48.25 -19.92 11.86
N GLU A 364 -47.92 -20.98 11.11
CA GLU A 364 -48.91 -22.02 10.71
C GLU A 364 -50.19 -21.40 10.10
N GLU A 365 -50.01 -20.41 9.21
CA GLU A 365 -51.08 -19.63 8.55
C GLU A 365 -51.97 -18.78 9.48
N LYS A 366 -51.71 -18.80 10.78
CA LYS A 366 -52.39 -17.93 11.74
C LYS A 366 -51.62 -16.61 11.87
N ALA A 367 -52.32 -15.50 11.63
CA ALA A 367 -51.76 -14.17 11.84
C ALA A 367 -51.28 -14.00 13.29
N LEU A 368 -50.08 -13.44 13.45
CA LEU A 368 -49.47 -13.09 14.72
C LEU A 368 -49.57 -11.58 14.96
N ASP A 369 -49.67 -11.19 16.23
CA ASP A 369 -49.58 -9.80 16.66
C ASP A 369 -48.12 -9.49 16.98
N VAL A 370 -47.52 -8.56 16.24
CA VAL A 370 -46.09 -8.23 16.36
C VAL A 370 -45.72 -7.74 17.76
N ASN A 371 -46.62 -7.02 18.44
CA ASN A 371 -46.36 -6.43 19.75
C ASN A 371 -46.47 -7.42 20.91
N VAL A 372 -47.14 -8.56 20.68
CA VAL A 372 -47.42 -9.56 21.73
C VAL A 372 -46.66 -10.86 21.48
N ASP A 373 -46.58 -11.28 20.22
CA ASP A 373 -46.03 -12.58 19.83
C ASP A 373 -44.52 -12.51 19.53
N LEU A 374 -43.98 -11.33 19.20
CA LEU A 374 -42.55 -11.09 19.08
C LEU A 374 -42.01 -10.38 20.32
N THR A 375 -40.76 -10.65 20.66
CA THR A 375 -40.01 -9.85 21.64
C THR A 375 -39.09 -8.91 20.90
N MET A 376 -39.27 -7.61 21.12
CA MET A 376 -38.36 -6.58 20.64
C MET A 376 -37.25 -6.34 21.66
N TRP A 377 -36.03 -6.22 21.17
CA TRP A 377 -34.85 -5.83 21.95
C TRP A 377 -33.90 -5.04 21.07
N ASN A 378 -33.10 -4.15 21.67
CA ASN A 378 -32.19 -3.28 20.94
C ASN A 378 -30.74 -3.72 21.13
N ASP A 379 -30.10 -4.10 20.04
CA ASP A 379 -28.65 -4.30 19.95
C ASP A 379 -27.97 -3.01 19.53
N VAL A 380 -26.76 -2.75 20.02
CA VAL A 380 -26.03 -1.51 19.70
C VAL A 380 -25.60 -1.47 18.22
N VAL A 381 -25.30 -2.63 17.63
CA VAL A 381 -24.82 -2.75 16.26
C VAL A 381 -25.98 -3.04 15.30
N LEU A 382 -26.92 -3.91 15.67
CA LEU A 382 -28.03 -4.31 14.80
C LEU A 382 -29.27 -3.41 14.91
N GLY A 383 -29.38 -2.58 15.94
CA GLY A 383 -30.57 -1.79 16.22
C GLY A 383 -31.70 -2.62 16.83
N ASN A 384 -32.95 -2.26 16.52
CA ASN A 384 -34.13 -2.98 17.01
C ASN A 384 -34.27 -4.33 16.29
N CYS A 385 -34.12 -5.40 17.06
CA CYS A 385 -34.31 -6.78 16.63
C CYS A 385 -35.65 -7.32 17.13
N PHE A 386 -36.31 -8.14 16.30
CA PHE A 386 -37.59 -8.77 16.64
C PHE A 386 -37.43 -10.29 16.63
N THR A 387 -37.64 -10.93 17.77
CA THR A 387 -37.46 -12.37 17.91
C THR A 387 -38.78 -13.09 18.16
N PHE A 388 -39.11 -14.05 17.29
CA PHE A 388 -40.22 -14.98 17.47
C PHE A 388 -39.83 -16.10 18.44
N ASN A 389 -40.74 -16.48 19.34
CA ASN A 389 -40.55 -17.57 20.32
C ASN A 389 -39.33 -17.36 21.25
N HIS A 390 -39.05 -16.12 21.65
CA HIS A 390 -37.94 -15.74 22.53
C HIS A 390 -38.15 -16.21 23.99
N PHE A 391 -37.08 -16.54 24.74
CA PHE A 391 -37.17 -17.02 26.13
C PHE A 391 -37.86 -16.05 27.11
N ASN A 392 -37.85 -14.76 26.81
CA ASN A 392 -38.49 -13.72 27.63
C ASN A 392 -39.99 -13.55 27.30
N ASN A 393 -40.48 -14.21 26.23
CA ASN A 393 -41.90 -14.18 25.90
C ASN A 393 -42.67 -15.20 26.75
N SER A 394 -43.83 -14.79 27.24
CA SER A 394 -44.77 -15.68 27.95
C SER A 394 -45.44 -16.70 27.00
N ARG A 395 -45.55 -16.38 25.71
CA ARG A 395 -46.14 -17.26 24.70
C ARG A 395 -45.04 -18.10 24.04
N SER A 396 -45.23 -19.43 24.07
CA SER A 396 -44.40 -20.36 23.32
C SER A 396 -45.20 -21.01 22.21
N TYR A 397 -44.59 -21.10 21.03
CA TYR A 397 -45.18 -21.68 19.84
C TYR A 397 -44.51 -23.01 19.54
N LEU A 398 -45.33 -24.07 19.49
CA LEU A 398 -44.89 -25.42 19.14
C LEU A 398 -45.36 -25.72 17.72
N MET A 399 -44.48 -26.36 16.96
CA MET A 399 -44.77 -26.77 15.59
C MET A 399 -45.60 -28.04 15.57
N ARG A 400 -46.68 -28.03 14.79
CA ARG A 400 -47.63 -29.14 14.63
C ARG A 400 -47.55 -29.75 13.24
N GLN A 401 -47.32 -28.93 12.23
CA GLN A 401 -47.21 -29.35 10.84
C GLN A 401 -45.81 -29.05 10.29
N ALA A 402 -45.29 -29.93 9.43
CA ALA A 402 -44.04 -29.71 8.72
C ALA A 402 -44.28 -29.11 7.32
N GLY A 403 -43.23 -28.57 6.71
CA GLY A 403 -43.25 -28.05 5.34
C GLY A 403 -43.73 -26.62 5.23
N GLU A 404 -44.20 -26.24 4.05
CA GLU A 404 -44.51 -24.86 3.69
C GLU A 404 -45.63 -24.22 4.53
N HIS A 405 -46.63 -25.00 4.92
CA HIS A 405 -47.76 -24.53 5.74
C HIS A 405 -47.44 -24.52 7.24
N GLY A 406 -46.36 -25.18 7.66
CA GLY A 406 -46.01 -25.41 9.07
C GLY A 406 -45.00 -24.42 9.68
N GLY A 407 -44.70 -23.34 8.97
CA GLY A 407 -43.59 -22.44 9.27
C GLY A 407 -44.00 -21.02 9.68
N LEU A 408 -42.99 -20.17 9.86
CA LEU A 408 -43.16 -18.72 10.02
C LEU A 408 -43.13 -18.06 8.63
N LYS A 409 -44.07 -17.18 8.34
CA LYS A 409 -44.09 -16.36 7.13
C LYS A 409 -44.25 -14.90 7.51
N ALA A 410 -43.55 -14.01 6.83
CA ALA A 410 -43.67 -12.57 7.03
C ALA A 410 -43.53 -11.84 5.70
N ALA A 411 -44.32 -10.79 5.52
CA ALA A 411 -44.06 -9.79 4.49
C ALA A 411 -43.57 -8.51 5.16
N MET A 412 -42.48 -7.96 4.63
CA MET A 412 -41.78 -6.84 5.26
C MET A 412 -41.51 -5.74 4.22
N LYS A 413 -41.40 -4.50 4.69
CA LYS A 413 -41.07 -3.32 3.89
C LYS A 413 -39.79 -2.69 4.43
N LEU A 414 -38.82 -2.41 3.55
CA LEU A 414 -37.50 -1.94 3.96
C LEU A 414 -37.35 -0.42 3.91
N ASN A 415 -38.17 0.32 3.15
CA ASN A 415 -38.00 1.76 2.91
C ASN A 415 -36.55 2.10 2.50
N THR A 416 -36.08 1.55 1.39
CA THR A 416 -34.66 1.62 1.01
C THR A 416 -34.13 3.04 0.78
N ASP A 417 -35.01 4.03 0.57
CA ASP A 417 -34.66 5.45 0.42
C ASP A 417 -34.15 6.11 1.71
N GLU A 418 -34.47 5.54 2.88
CA GLU A 418 -34.04 6.06 4.20
C GLU A 418 -32.71 5.44 4.68
N PHE A 419 -32.10 4.57 3.87
CA PHE A 419 -30.88 3.88 4.24
C PHE A 419 -29.70 4.84 4.26
N VAL A 420 -28.82 4.59 5.22
CA VAL A 420 -27.61 5.40 5.36
C VAL A 420 -26.66 5.09 4.19
N PRO A 421 -26.11 6.10 3.48
CA PRO A 421 -25.44 5.92 2.19
C PRO A 421 -24.23 4.98 2.17
N TRP A 422 -23.60 4.74 3.32
CA TRP A 422 -22.40 3.91 3.45
C TRP A 422 -22.68 2.45 3.83
N THR A 423 -23.96 2.03 3.84
CA THR A 423 -24.33 0.64 4.09
C THR A 423 -24.20 -0.19 2.81
N GLU A 424 -23.55 -1.36 2.92
CA GLU A 424 -23.21 -2.20 1.75
C GLU A 424 -24.34 -3.11 1.28
N THR A 425 -25.34 -3.37 2.13
CA THR A 425 -26.40 -4.36 1.85
C THR A 425 -27.78 -3.85 2.21
N THR A 426 -28.68 -3.82 1.24
CA THR A 426 -30.11 -3.54 1.42
C THR A 426 -30.85 -4.85 1.65
N ALA A 427 -30.81 -5.39 2.88
CA ALA A 427 -31.45 -6.66 3.21
C ALA A 427 -31.86 -6.74 4.68
N ILE A 428 -32.85 -7.58 4.96
CA ILE A 428 -33.19 -7.97 6.35
C ILE A 428 -32.32 -9.16 6.75
N MET A 429 -31.61 -9.00 7.85
CA MET A 429 -30.76 -10.05 8.42
C MET A 429 -31.63 -11.00 9.26
N VAL A 430 -31.69 -12.26 8.88
CA VAL A 430 -32.45 -13.30 9.57
C VAL A 430 -31.50 -14.24 10.30
N PHE A 431 -31.72 -14.39 11.61
CA PHE A 431 -30.94 -15.29 12.47
C PHE A 431 -31.84 -16.43 12.95
N ILE A 432 -31.32 -17.66 12.92
CA ILE A 432 -32.01 -18.84 13.45
C ILE A 432 -31.17 -19.38 14.60
N HIS A 433 -31.74 -19.36 15.80
CA HIS A 433 -31.04 -19.73 17.03
C HIS A 433 -31.99 -20.45 18.01
N PRO A 434 -31.44 -21.17 19.01
CA PRO A 434 -32.23 -21.75 20.08
C PRO A 434 -32.95 -20.67 20.89
N ASN A 435 -34.17 -20.97 21.33
CA ASN A 435 -34.98 -20.00 22.06
C ASN A 435 -34.38 -19.56 23.40
N SER A 436 -33.43 -20.30 23.96
CA SER A 436 -32.74 -19.98 25.22
C SER A 436 -31.50 -19.11 25.04
N GLU A 437 -30.99 -18.97 23.82
CA GLU A 437 -29.72 -18.29 23.52
C GLU A 437 -29.98 -16.87 22.98
N THR A 438 -29.00 -15.99 23.19
CA THR A 438 -28.94 -14.66 22.58
C THR A 438 -28.11 -14.71 21.29
N ILE A 439 -28.37 -13.80 20.36
CA ILE A 439 -27.65 -13.70 19.09
C ILE A 439 -26.64 -12.55 19.12
N PHE A 440 -25.64 -12.63 18.25
CA PHE A 440 -24.60 -11.62 18.09
C PHE A 440 -24.59 -11.11 16.64
N SER A 441 -24.06 -9.91 16.40
CA SER A 441 -23.92 -9.32 15.06
C SER A 441 -23.14 -10.20 14.08
N GLU A 442 -22.19 -10.99 14.58
CA GLU A 442 -21.35 -11.90 13.81
C GLU A 442 -21.93 -13.33 13.72
N SER A 443 -23.08 -13.60 14.34
CA SER A 443 -23.72 -14.91 14.24
C SER A 443 -24.09 -15.24 12.79
N PRO A 444 -24.14 -16.53 12.40
CA PRO A 444 -24.56 -16.92 11.06
C PRO A 444 -25.93 -16.32 10.71
N ARG A 445 -25.97 -15.54 9.64
CA ARG A 445 -27.13 -14.77 9.21
C ARG A 445 -27.48 -15.05 7.76
N TYR A 446 -28.77 -14.95 7.45
CA TYR A 446 -29.33 -15.12 6.12
C TYR A 446 -29.94 -13.80 5.68
N ASN A 447 -29.47 -13.24 4.58
CA ASN A 447 -29.94 -11.95 4.08
C ASN A 447 -31.18 -12.17 3.21
N ALA A 448 -32.32 -11.64 3.64
CA ALA A 448 -33.54 -11.58 2.85
C ALA A 448 -33.55 -10.26 2.06
N GLU A 449 -33.48 -10.36 0.74
CA GLU A 449 -33.35 -9.20 -0.14
C GLU A 449 -34.73 -8.70 -0.63
N PRO A 450 -34.87 -7.37 -0.85
CA PRO A 450 -36.05 -6.76 -1.45
C PRO A 450 -36.35 -7.32 -2.84
N GLY A 451 -37.63 -7.45 -3.20
CA GLY A 451 -38.08 -7.96 -4.49
C GLY A 451 -38.01 -9.48 -4.67
N ALA A 452 -37.69 -10.21 -3.60
CA ALA A 452 -37.62 -11.66 -3.61
C ALA A 452 -38.41 -12.28 -2.45
N GLN A 453 -38.82 -13.53 -2.68
CA GLN A 453 -39.22 -14.44 -1.63
C GLN A 453 -38.00 -15.24 -1.18
N THR A 454 -37.60 -15.03 0.07
CA THR A 454 -36.56 -15.79 0.75
C THR A 454 -37.19 -16.95 1.50
N THR A 455 -36.81 -18.17 1.15
CA THR A 455 -37.22 -19.39 1.83
C THR A 455 -36.04 -20.02 2.54
N ILE A 456 -36.14 -20.15 3.87
CA ILE A 456 -35.14 -20.77 4.73
C ILE A 456 -35.70 -22.07 5.28
N GLN A 457 -35.08 -23.19 4.94
CA GLN A 457 -35.43 -24.50 5.50
C GLN A 457 -34.44 -24.87 6.59
N THR A 458 -34.92 -25.14 7.81
CA THR A 458 -34.07 -25.38 8.98
C THR A 458 -34.34 -26.73 9.65
N THR A 459 -33.29 -27.33 10.22
CA THR A 459 -33.34 -28.57 11.02
C THR A 459 -32.52 -28.42 12.30
N GLU A 460 -33.04 -28.95 13.41
CA GLU A 460 -32.40 -28.86 14.73
C GLU A 460 -31.53 -30.10 15.03
N SER A 461 -30.30 -29.85 15.47
CA SER A 461 -29.36 -30.84 16.00
C SER A 461 -28.99 -30.49 17.44
N ARG A 462 -29.19 -31.43 18.38
CA ARG A 462 -28.90 -31.27 19.82
C ARG A 462 -27.68 -32.06 20.21
N TYR A 463 -26.77 -31.43 20.94
CA TYR A 463 -25.56 -32.05 21.47
C TYR A 463 -25.62 -32.11 22.99
N ARG A 464 -25.28 -33.28 23.55
CA ARG A 464 -25.13 -33.51 24.99
C ARG A 464 -23.78 -34.14 25.27
N ARG A 465 -22.94 -33.41 25.99
CA ARG A 465 -21.56 -33.78 26.34
C ARG A 465 -21.46 -34.15 27.81
N LEU A 466 -20.55 -35.07 28.12
CA LEU A 466 -20.27 -35.45 29.50
C LEU A 466 -19.25 -34.50 30.12
N GLY A 467 -19.67 -33.80 31.18
CA GLY A 467 -18.78 -32.97 31.99
C GLY A 467 -18.03 -33.74 33.08
N GLY A 468 -17.11 -33.04 33.76
CA GLY A 468 -16.38 -33.55 34.93
C GLY A 468 -15.24 -34.50 34.53
N ARG A 469 -15.33 -35.78 34.93
CA ARG A 469 -14.24 -36.76 34.71
C ARG A 469 -14.05 -37.16 33.24
N TYR A 470 -15.05 -36.89 32.39
CA TYR A 470 -15.04 -37.28 30.98
C TYR A 470 -14.60 -36.13 30.06
N GLY A 471 -14.79 -34.87 30.48
CA GLY A 471 -14.51 -33.69 29.69
C GLY A 471 -14.78 -32.39 30.44
N LYS A 472 -14.32 -31.28 29.89
CA LYS A 472 -14.58 -29.92 30.40
C LYS A 472 -15.69 -29.29 29.57
N CYS A 473 -16.86 -29.10 30.18
CA CYS A 473 -17.96 -28.36 29.60
C CYS A 473 -18.70 -27.58 30.69
N VAL A 474 -19.41 -26.53 30.30
CA VAL A 474 -20.13 -25.63 31.21
C VAL A 474 -21.62 -25.99 31.20
N LYS A 475 -22.24 -26.18 32.38
CA LYS A 475 -23.68 -26.47 32.48
C LYS A 475 -24.54 -25.23 32.70
N SER A 476 -24.04 -24.29 33.51
CA SER A 476 -24.70 -23.01 33.78
C SER A 476 -23.70 -21.87 33.61
N ARG A 477 -24.22 -20.68 33.26
CA ARG A 477 -23.43 -19.45 33.21
C ARG A 477 -22.75 -19.11 34.53
N ASP A 478 -23.24 -19.62 35.66
CA ASP A 478 -22.67 -19.36 36.99
C ASP A 478 -21.36 -20.13 37.25
N GLU A 479 -21.00 -21.10 36.39
CA GLU A 479 -19.73 -21.83 36.50
C GLU A 479 -18.54 -21.05 35.91
N VAL A 480 -18.79 -19.97 35.17
CA VAL A 480 -17.76 -19.07 34.63
C VAL A 480 -17.68 -17.78 35.44
N GLN A 481 -16.51 -17.15 35.46
CA GLN A 481 -16.22 -15.99 36.29
C GLN A 481 -17.09 -14.77 35.96
N SER A 482 -17.26 -14.48 34.68
CA SER A 482 -18.00 -13.33 34.15
C SER A 482 -18.81 -13.75 32.93
N TYR A 483 -20.07 -13.31 32.87
CA TYR A 483 -20.97 -13.52 31.73
C TYR A 483 -22.06 -12.45 31.70
N TYR A 484 -22.01 -11.56 30.71
CA TYR A 484 -22.87 -10.36 30.67
C TYR A 484 -24.12 -10.49 29.80
N TYR A 485 -24.29 -11.61 29.10
CA TYR A 485 -25.41 -11.83 28.20
C TYR A 485 -26.60 -12.50 28.90
N ALA A 486 -27.80 -12.22 28.40
CA ALA A 486 -29.00 -12.94 28.79
C ALA A 486 -29.05 -14.34 28.14
N GLY A 487 -29.94 -15.20 28.65
CA GLY A 487 -30.10 -16.57 28.14
C GLY A 487 -29.15 -17.61 28.72
N SER A 488 -29.02 -18.74 28.03
CA SER A 488 -28.10 -19.84 28.35
C SER A 488 -26.65 -19.51 28.00
N TYR A 489 -25.72 -20.22 28.63
CA TYR A 489 -24.29 -20.06 28.37
C TYR A 489 -23.94 -20.46 26.92
N THR A 490 -23.27 -19.57 26.21
CA THR A 490 -22.65 -19.82 24.91
C THR A 490 -21.15 -19.51 24.97
N THR A 491 -20.36 -20.18 24.15
CA THR A 491 -18.92 -19.91 24.04
C THR A 491 -18.66 -18.49 23.56
N ASP A 492 -19.45 -18.02 22.58
CA ASP A 492 -19.30 -16.68 21.99
C ASP A 492 -19.64 -15.56 22.99
N GLY A 493 -20.67 -15.77 23.82
CA GLY A 493 -21.02 -14.86 24.91
C GLY A 493 -19.94 -14.81 25.99
N CYS A 494 -19.31 -15.96 26.29
CA CYS A 494 -18.18 -16.04 27.22
C CYS A 494 -16.96 -15.27 26.69
N LEU A 495 -16.60 -15.46 25.42
CA LEU A 495 -15.46 -14.76 24.81
C LEU A 495 -15.67 -13.25 24.81
N ARG A 496 -16.87 -12.76 24.51
CA ARG A 496 -17.21 -11.33 24.56
C ARG A 496 -17.22 -10.78 25.99
N SER A 497 -17.64 -11.59 26.96
CA SER A 497 -17.56 -11.21 28.37
C SER A 497 -16.10 -11.14 28.86
N CYS A 498 -15.25 -12.06 28.41
CA CYS A 498 -13.81 -11.99 28.68
C CYS A 498 -13.15 -10.77 28.03
N TYR A 499 -13.54 -10.42 26.80
CA TYR A 499 -13.10 -9.19 26.16
C TYR A 499 -13.45 -7.96 27.01
N GLN A 500 -14.68 -7.87 27.52
CA GLN A 500 -15.11 -6.79 28.42
C GLN A 500 -14.27 -6.75 29.70
N ASP A 501 -13.95 -7.89 30.31
CA ASP A 501 -13.08 -7.93 31.49
C ASP A 501 -11.67 -7.40 31.20
N GLU A 502 -11.10 -7.74 30.04
CA GLU A 502 -9.78 -7.26 29.65
C GLU A 502 -9.76 -5.76 29.34
N VAL A 503 -10.83 -5.25 28.71
CA VAL A 503 -11.01 -3.79 28.53
C VAL A 503 -11.15 -3.10 29.87
N MET A 504 -11.93 -3.65 30.81
CA MET A 504 -12.08 -3.11 32.15
C MET A 504 -10.74 -3.10 32.92
N LYS A 505 -9.94 -4.16 32.82
CA LYS A 505 -8.60 -4.22 33.46
C LYS A 505 -7.64 -3.18 32.88
N ALA A 506 -7.62 -3.02 31.55
CA ALA A 506 -6.67 -2.13 30.89
C ALA A 506 -7.09 -0.65 30.90
N CYS A 507 -8.36 -0.37 30.59
CA CYS A 507 -8.89 0.97 30.36
C CYS A 507 -9.75 1.50 31.52
N GLN A 508 -10.02 0.70 32.56
CA GLN A 508 -10.85 1.09 33.73
C GLN A 508 -12.29 1.51 33.35
N CYS A 509 -12.76 1.05 32.20
CA CYS A 509 -14.09 1.26 31.67
C CYS A 509 -14.50 0.04 30.84
N MET A 510 -15.79 -0.10 30.55
CA MET A 510 -16.36 -1.16 29.72
C MET A 510 -16.82 -0.60 28.37
N ASP A 511 -16.51 -1.30 27.28
CA ASP A 511 -16.84 -0.84 25.92
C ASP A 511 -18.37 -0.85 25.72
N SER A 512 -18.91 0.31 25.34
CA SER A 512 -20.35 0.60 25.21
C SER A 512 -21.06 -0.24 24.16
N ARG A 513 -20.33 -0.87 23.23
CA ARG A 513 -20.88 -1.70 22.15
C ARG A 513 -21.42 -3.03 22.63
N TYR A 514 -20.96 -3.53 23.78
CA TYR A 514 -21.36 -4.83 24.31
C TYR A 514 -22.10 -4.69 25.64
N PRO A 515 -22.89 -5.69 26.05
CA PRO A 515 -23.49 -5.71 27.38
C PRO A 515 -22.44 -5.68 28.49
N MET A 516 -22.75 -4.94 29.55
CA MET A 516 -21.85 -4.65 30.66
C MET A 516 -22.59 -4.80 32.00
N GLU A 517 -21.82 -4.80 33.10
CA GLU A 517 -22.39 -4.84 34.44
C GLU A 517 -23.12 -3.53 34.78
N LYS A 518 -24.23 -3.62 35.55
CA LYS A 518 -25.16 -2.48 35.79
C LYS A 518 -24.52 -1.23 36.39
N ASN A 519 -23.40 -1.36 37.10
CA ASN A 519 -22.71 -0.27 37.78
C ASN A 519 -21.30 0.00 37.22
N ALA A 520 -20.95 -0.59 36.06
CA ALA A 520 -19.66 -0.37 35.45
C ALA A 520 -19.58 1.01 34.77
N LYS A 521 -18.39 1.62 34.77
CA LYS A 521 -18.12 2.84 34.01
C LYS A 521 -18.11 2.51 32.51
N VAL A 522 -18.86 3.26 31.72
CA VAL A 522 -18.86 3.14 30.24
C VAL A 522 -17.61 3.84 29.69
N CYS A 523 -16.94 3.22 28.70
CA CYS A 523 -15.87 3.88 27.96
C CYS A 523 -16.46 4.98 27.08
N GLU A 524 -15.95 6.20 27.22
CA GLU A 524 -16.36 7.36 26.41
C GLU A 524 -15.43 7.54 25.19
N LEU A 525 -15.70 8.52 24.33
CA LEU A 525 -14.86 8.76 23.14
C LEU A 525 -13.36 8.89 23.43
N PRO A 526 -12.91 9.55 24.52
CA PRO A 526 -11.48 9.64 24.83
C PRO A 526 -10.83 8.28 25.14
N ASP A 527 -11.61 7.33 25.67
CA ASP A 527 -11.12 6.00 26.02
C ASP A 527 -10.97 5.08 24.78
N ARG A 528 -11.44 5.52 23.60
CA ARG A 528 -11.44 4.74 22.36
C ARG A 528 -10.05 4.26 21.97
N GLU A 529 -9.02 5.09 22.06
CA GLU A 529 -7.64 4.68 21.71
C GLU A 529 -7.17 3.50 22.58
N CYS A 530 -7.57 3.49 23.85
CA CYS A 530 -7.29 2.37 24.75
C CYS A 530 -8.06 1.11 24.32
N VAL A 531 -9.37 1.23 24.05
CA VAL A 531 -10.20 0.12 23.58
C VAL A 531 -9.66 -0.47 22.27
N ASP A 532 -9.29 0.38 21.32
CA ASP A 532 -8.73 -0.01 20.02
C ASP A 532 -7.40 -0.76 20.20
N SER A 533 -6.55 -0.33 21.15
CA SER A 533 -5.31 -1.05 21.49
C SER A 533 -5.58 -2.49 21.97
N ILE A 534 -6.67 -2.73 22.70
CA ILE A 534 -7.04 -4.07 23.16
C ILE A 534 -7.60 -4.92 22.02
N THR A 535 -8.45 -4.35 21.17
CA THR A 535 -8.97 -5.05 19.98
C THR A 535 -7.86 -5.44 19.00
N SER A 536 -6.79 -4.64 18.92
CA SER A 536 -5.63 -4.90 18.05
C SER A 536 -4.82 -6.15 18.44
N LYS A 537 -5.00 -6.68 19.66
CA LYS A 537 -4.39 -7.95 20.11
C LYS A 537 -4.90 -9.16 19.32
N GLY A 538 -5.98 -9.01 18.56
CA GLY A 538 -6.56 -10.05 17.71
C GLY A 538 -7.58 -10.94 18.44
N ASP A 539 -7.65 -12.21 18.03
CA ASP A 539 -8.68 -13.15 18.46
C ASP A 539 -8.64 -13.49 19.96
N VAL A 540 -9.73 -13.18 20.66
CA VAL A 540 -9.94 -13.37 22.11
C VAL A 540 -9.81 -14.84 22.52
N SER A 541 -10.13 -15.78 21.63
CA SER A 541 -10.03 -17.22 21.92
C SER A 541 -8.60 -17.69 22.20
N LYS A 542 -7.60 -16.90 21.81
CA LYS A 542 -6.17 -17.19 21.99
C LYS A 542 -5.57 -16.51 23.22
N TRP A 543 -6.33 -15.68 23.92
CA TRP A 543 -5.82 -14.93 25.07
C TRP A 543 -5.69 -15.87 26.27
N ALA A 544 -4.54 -15.83 26.95
CA ALA A 544 -4.21 -16.76 28.04
C ALA A 544 -5.19 -16.67 29.21
N ASP A 545 -5.73 -15.48 29.47
CA ASP A 545 -6.67 -15.22 30.56
C ASP A 545 -8.13 -15.58 30.22
N CYS A 546 -8.43 -15.89 28.95
CA CYS A 546 -9.77 -16.25 28.49
C CYS A 546 -9.96 -17.76 28.36
N SER A 547 -10.53 -18.40 29.39
CA SER A 547 -10.92 -19.82 29.34
C SER A 547 -12.44 -19.97 29.18
N CYS A 548 -12.91 -20.19 27.94
CA CYS A 548 -14.33 -20.41 27.61
C CYS A 548 -14.57 -21.83 27.05
N PRO A 549 -14.87 -22.83 27.90
CA PRO A 549 -15.18 -24.19 27.45
C PRO A 549 -16.53 -24.27 26.73
N VAL A 550 -16.75 -25.33 25.95
CA VAL A 550 -18.05 -25.55 25.29
C VAL A 550 -19.17 -25.85 26.29
N PRO A 551 -20.44 -25.49 25.98
CA PRO A 551 -21.58 -25.90 26.79
C PRO A 551 -21.76 -27.43 26.82
N CYS A 552 -22.18 -27.96 27.97
CA CYS A 552 -22.50 -29.39 28.11
C CYS A 552 -23.74 -29.79 27.32
N ALA A 553 -24.68 -28.88 27.11
CA ALA A 553 -25.83 -29.07 26.26
C ALA A 553 -26.03 -27.84 25.39
N ASN A 554 -26.09 -28.02 24.08
CA ASN A 554 -26.41 -26.95 23.14
C ASN A 554 -27.22 -27.49 21.96
N SER A 555 -27.93 -26.59 21.30
CA SER A 555 -28.72 -26.88 20.10
C SER A 555 -28.18 -26.05 18.95
N GLN A 556 -28.09 -26.65 17.77
CA GLN A 556 -27.60 -26.02 16.55
C GLN A 556 -28.67 -26.17 15.47
N PHE A 557 -28.82 -25.13 14.65
CA PHE A 557 -29.72 -25.15 13.52
C PHE A 557 -28.93 -25.16 12.22
N ASP A 558 -29.11 -26.22 11.45
CA ASP A 558 -28.63 -26.29 10.08
C ASP A 558 -29.72 -25.70 9.18
N ALA A 559 -29.40 -24.68 8.39
CA ALA A 559 -30.35 -24.07 7.48
C ALA A 559 -29.85 -24.07 6.04
N SER A 560 -30.78 -24.29 5.12
CA SER A 560 -30.58 -24.10 3.69
C SER A 560 -31.42 -22.91 3.23
N PHE A 561 -30.79 -22.06 2.43
CA PHE A 561 -31.35 -20.78 1.99
C PHE A 561 -31.60 -20.83 0.49
N THR A 562 -32.80 -20.43 0.08
CA THR A 562 -33.19 -20.29 -1.32
C THR A 562 -33.93 -18.98 -1.53
N MET A 563 -33.71 -18.35 -2.68
CA MET A 563 -34.33 -17.08 -3.02
C MET A 563 -34.96 -17.19 -4.40
N ALA A 564 -36.22 -16.78 -4.50
CA ALA A 564 -36.95 -16.73 -5.76
C ALA A 564 -37.42 -15.28 -5.97
N PRO A 565 -37.18 -14.66 -7.15
CA PRO A 565 -37.65 -13.32 -7.41
C PRO A 565 -39.18 -13.30 -7.32
N PHE A 566 -39.70 -12.34 -6.56
CA PHE A 566 -41.12 -12.14 -6.37
C PHE A 566 -41.49 -10.86 -7.13
N VAL A 567 -41.84 -11.02 -8.39
CA VAL A 567 -42.44 -9.93 -9.15
C VAL A 567 -43.90 -9.86 -8.72
N LEU A 568 -44.24 -8.90 -7.86
CA LEU A 568 -45.59 -8.35 -7.91
C LEU A 568 -45.76 -7.88 -9.34
N SER A 569 -46.48 -8.68 -10.15
CA SER A 569 -47.00 -8.27 -11.45
C SER A 569 -47.79 -6.99 -11.19
N ASN A 570 -47.11 -5.85 -11.26
CA ASN A 570 -47.72 -4.59 -10.93
C ASN A 570 -48.78 -4.35 -12.00
N SER A 571 -49.95 -3.86 -11.59
CA SER A 571 -51.02 -3.44 -12.51
C SER A 571 -50.51 -2.48 -13.61
N LYS A 572 -49.38 -1.79 -13.35
CA LYS A 572 -48.64 -0.94 -14.30
C LYS A 572 -47.98 -1.71 -15.48
N CYS A 573 -47.48 -2.94 -15.32
CA CYS A 573 -47.04 -3.73 -16.49
C CYS A 573 -48.22 -4.34 -17.26
N ASN A 574 -49.37 -4.50 -16.61
CA ASN A 574 -50.62 -4.83 -17.30
C ASN A 574 -51.19 -3.64 -18.11
N SER A 575 -50.72 -2.40 -17.94
CA SER A 575 -51.06 -1.30 -18.86
C SER A 575 -50.18 -1.26 -20.13
N LEU A 576 -49.12 -2.06 -20.21
CA LEU A 576 -48.29 -2.19 -21.41
C LEU A 576 -48.93 -3.13 -22.44
N SER A 577 -48.63 -2.87 -23.72
CA SER A 577 -49.10 -3.69 -24.84
C SER A 577 -48.55 -5.13 -24.74
N ALA A 578 -49.23 -6.11 -25.34
CA ALA A 578 -48.82 -7.52 -25.25
C ALA A 578 -47.40 -7.80 -25.79
N ILE A 579 -46.91 -6.97 -26.72
CA ILE A 579 -45.57 -7.06 -27.30
C ILE A 579 -44.53 -6.47 -26.34
N ASP A 580 -44.85 -5.36 -25.67
CA ASP A 580 -43.95 -4.72 -24.71
C ASP A 580 -43.83 -5.52 -23.40
N ARG A 581 -44.85 -6.31 -23.04
CA ARG A 581 -44.79 -7.27 -21.92
C ARG A 581 -43.82 -8.43 -22.16
N LEU A 582 -43.54 -8.77 -23.42
CA LEU A 582 -42.55 -9.79 -23.79
C LEU A 582 -41.12 -9.26 -23.73
N ASN A 583 -40.95 -7.93 -23.68
CA ASN A 583 -39.65 -7.28 -23.55
C ASN A 583 -39.37 -6.97 -22.07
N VAL A 584 -38.66 -7.87 -21.40
CA VAL A 584 -38.42 -7.85 -19.94
C VAL A 584 -37.80 -6.53 -19.47
N SER A 585 -36.98 -5.87 -20.29
CA SER A 585 -36.33 -4.59 -19.99
C SER A 585 -37.31 -3.43 -19.83
N SER A 586 -38.35 -3.35 -20.66
CA SER A 586 -39.30 -2.23 -20.64
C SER A 586 -40.22 -2.23 -19.42
N CYS A 587 -40.50 -3.42 -18.85
CA CYS A 587 -41.18 -3.52 -17.56
C CYS A 587 -40.20 -3.20 -16.41
N MET A 588 -38.94 -3.67 -16.50
CA MET A 588 -37.85 -3.37 -15.55
C MET A 588 -37.54 -1.87 -15.38
N ASP A 589 -37.58 -1.07 -16.45
CA ASP A 589 -37.34 0.38 -16.37
C ASP A 589 -38.50 1.17 -15.70
N LEU A 590 -39.69 0.55 -15.59
CA LEU A 590 -40.88 1.09 -14.90
C LEU A 590 -40.98 0.61 -13.45
N HIS A 591 -40.06 -0.24 -12.99
CA HIS A 591 -40.02 -0.71 -11.60
C HIS A 591 -39.43 0.39 -10.69
N GLU A 592 -40.27 0.97 -9.83
CA GLU A 592 -39.81 1.37 -8.50
C GLU A 592 -39.11 0.16 -7.88
N LYS A 593 -37.90 0.36 -7.30
CA LYS A 593 -37.17 -0.72 -6.62
C LYS A 593 -38.15 -1.42 -5.67
N PRO A 594 -38.28 -2.75 -5.72
CA PRO A 594 -39.29 -3.43 -4.92
C PRO A 594 -38.88 -3.39 -3.45
N ASP A 595 -39.34 -2.39 -2.69
CA ASP A 595 -39.05 -2.23 -1.24
C ASP A 595 -39.60 -3.35 -0.35
N TYR A 596 -40.37 -4.27 -0.92
CA TYR A 596 -41.05 -5.34 -0.21
C TYR A 596 -40.28 -6.65 -0.35
N LEU A 597 -40.26 -7.44 0.72
CA LEU A 597 -39.78 -8.82 0.69
C LEU A 597 -40.77 -9.77 1.35
N HIS A 598 -40.64 -11.05 1.00
CA HIS A 598 -41.39 -12.13 1.64
C HIS A 598 -40.43 -13.15 2.25
N LEU A 599 -40.50 -13.33 3.55
CA LEU A 599 -39.71 -14.30 4.30
C LEU A 599 -40.56 -15.53 4.62
N SER A 600 -40.04 -16.72 4.35
CA SER A 600 -40.63 -17.99 4.76
C SER A 600 -39.61 -18.87 5.45
N ILE A 601 -39.80 -19.14 6.74
CA ILE A 601 -38.97 -20.07 7.52
C ILE A 601 -39.77 -21.36 7.70
N GLN A 602 -39.23 -22.46 7.19
CA GLN A 602 -39.90 -23.75 7.12
C GLN A 602 -39.06 -24.83 7.78
N VAL A 603 -39.71 -25.82 8.38
CA VAL A 603 -39.05 -27.04 8.85
C VAL A 603 -39.52 -28.17 7.96
N PRO A 604 -38.66 -28.74 7.09
CA PRO A 604 -39.09 -29.70 6.08
C PRO A 604 -39.60 -31.01 6.69
N ARG A 605 -39.07 -31.41 7.84
CA ARG A 605 -39.46 -32.61 8.60
C ARG A 605 -39.38 -32.34 10.09
N ILE A 606 -40.34 -32.84 10.86
CA ILE A 606 -40.33 -32.77 12.33
C ILE A 606 -39.38 -33.84 12.89
N VAL A 607 -38.09 -33.68 12.62
CA VAL A 607 -37.01 -34.56 13.08
C VAL A 607 -35.97 -33.72 13.79
N ILE A 608 -35.55 -34.20 14.96
CA ILE A 608 -34.48 -33.58 15.74
C ILE A 608 -33.36 -34.61 15.82
N ASN A 609 -32.16 -34.23 15.38
CA ASN A 609 -30.99 -35.08 15.54
C ASN A 609 -30.45 -34.90 16.96
N VAL A 610 -30.23 -35.99 17.69
CA VAL A 610 -29.69 -35.93 19.06
C VAL A 610 -28.37 -36.70 19.11
N PHE A 611 -27.30 -35.98 19.40
CA PHE A 611 -25.96 -36.51 19.61
C PHE A 611 -25.66 -36.48 21.10
N GLU A 612 -25.63 -37.65 21.74
CA GLU A 612 -25.43 -37.79 23.18
C GLU A 612 -24.21 -38.64 23.48
N GLU A 613 -23.29 -38.08 24.28
CA GLU A 613 -22.16 -38.81 24.82
C GLU A 613 -22.63 -39.68 26.01
N THR A 614 -22.46 -40.99 25.86
CA THR A 614 -22.73 -41.93 26.95
C THR A 614 -21.42 -42.52 27.50
N PRO A 615 -21.28 -42.67 28.82
CA PRO A 615 -20.07 -43.22 29.40
C PRO A 615 -19.87 -44.67 28.95
N SER A 616 -18.68 -44.99 28.41
CA SER A 616 -18.36 -46.34 27.90
C SER A 616 -18.46 -47.43 28.98
N TRP A 617 -18.11 -47.07 30.23
CA TRP A 617 -18.19 -47.92 31.41
C TRP A 617 -19.14 -47.31 32.45
N THR A 618 -20.29 -47.94 32.64
CA THR A 618 -21.19 -47.64 33.76
C THR A 618 -20.86 -48.54 34.96
N PHE A 619 -21.26 -48.14 36.17
CA PHE A 619 -21.06 -48.94 37.37
C PHE A 619 -21.64 -50.36 37.23
N ASN A 620 -22.83 -50.48 36.64
CA ASN A 620 -23.47 -51.78 36.37
C ASN A 620 -22.64 -52.64 35.43
N LYS A 621 -22.04 -52.05 34.38
CA LYS A 621 -21.17 -52.75 33.43
C LYS A 621 -19.84 -53.16 34.08
N LEU A 622 -19.29 -52.33 34.97
CA LEU A 622 -18.10 -52.65 35.76
C LEU A 622 -18.35 -53.86 36.67
N VAL A 623 -19.42 -53.82 37.47
CA VAL A 623 -19.79 -54.91 38.38
C VAL A 623 -20.12 -56.18 37.60
N GLY A 624 -20.86 -56.06 36.49
CA GLY A 624 -21.16 -57.19 35.61
C GLY A 624 -19.91 -57.84 35.02
N ASN A 625 -18.93 -57.05 34.57
CA ASN A 625 -17.68 -57.57 34.01
C ASN A 625 -16.78 -58.18 35.08
N ILE A 626 -16.64 -57.56 36.27
CA ILE A 626 -15.87 -58.13 37.38
C ILE A 626 -16.52 -59.43 37.87
N GLY A 627 -17.84 -59.45 38.03
CA GLY A 627 -18.58 -60.64 38.43
C GLY A 627 -18.51 -61.76 37.39
N GLY A 628 -18.62 -61.42 36.11
CA GLY A 628 -18.49 -62.36 35.00
C GLY A 628 -17.08 -62.94 34.88
N LEU A 629 -16.05 -62.10 34.84
CA LEU A 629 -14.65 -62.53 34.78
C LEU A 629 -14.22 -63.29 36.03
N GLY A 630 -14.56 -62.78 37.21
CA GLY A 630 -14.25 -63.45 38.49
C GLY A 630 -14.95 -64.80 38.63
N GLY A 631 -16.20 -64.89 38.16
CA GLY A 631 -16.96 -66.14 38.10
C GLY A 631 -16.37 -67.14 37.11
N VAL A 632 -15.95 -66.71 35.92
CA VAL A 632 -15.37 -67.61 34.90
C VAL A 632 -13.95 -68.07 35.27
N VAL A 633 -13.09 -67.15 35.69
CA VAL A 633 -11.67 -67.45 35.92
C VAL A 633 -11.45 -68.21 37.22
N CYS A 634 -12.15 -67.83 38.29
CA CYS A 634 -11.90 -68.37 39.63
C CYS A 634 -13.13 -69.02 40.28
N GLY A 635 -14.30 -69.01 39.64
CA GLY A 635 -15.55 -69.44 40.30
C GLY A 635 -15.95 -68.56 41.49
N ILE A 636 -15.35 -67.37 41.61
CA ILE A 636 -15.55 -66.49 42.76
C ILE A 636 -16.86 -65.74 42.57
N ASN A 637 -17.72 -65.81 43.56
CA ASN A 637 -18.90 -64.97 43.70
C ASN A 637 -18.77 -64.08 44.94
N LEU A 638 -19.76 -63.21 45.16
CA LEU A 638 -19.74 -62.27 46.28
C LEU A 638 -19.65 -63.00 47.65
N ILE A 639 -20.26 -64.18 47.76
CA ILE A 639 -20.26 -65.01 48.97
C ILE A 639 -18.85 -65.58 49.21
N THR A 640 -18.15 -66.02 48.17
CA THR A 640 -16.76 -66.52 48.28
C THR A 640 -15.81 -65.42 48.77
N LEU A 641 -16.02 -64.15 48.38
CA LEU A 641 -15.25 -63.03 48.91
C LEU A 641 -15.54 -62.78 50.40
N PHE A 642 -16.80 -62.91 50.83
CA PHE A 642 -17.16 -62.80 52.24
C PHE A 642 -16.58 -63.95 53.08
N GLU A 643 -16.58 -65.18 52.58
CA GLU A 643 -15.93 -66.32 53.25
C GLU A 643 -14.42 -66.10 53.39
N PHE A 644 -13.75 -65.65 52.33
CA PHE A 644 -12.31 -65.39 52.37
C PHE A 644 -11.95 -64.25 53.33
N GLY A 645 -12.78 -63.20 53.36
CA GLY A 645 -12.66 -62.11 54.33
C GLY A 645 -12.91 -62.58 55.77
N PHE A 646 -13.93 -63.40 56.00
CA PHE A 646 -14.20 -63.97 57.33
C PHE A 646 -13.05 -64.85 57.80
N PHE A 647 -12.50 -65.69 56.93
CA PHE A 647 -11.32 -66.48 57.22
C PHE A 647 -10.12 -65.60 57.57
N LEU A 648 -9.77 -64.60 56.75
CA LEU A 648 -8.62 -63.72 56.97
C LEU A 648 -8.72 -62.86 58.23
N PHE A 649 -9.89 -62.29 58.52
CA PHE A 649 -10.06 -61.30 59.59
C PHE A 649 -10.56 -61.86 60.91
N PHE A 650 -11.26 -63.00 60.91
CA PHE A 650 -11.79 -63.59 62.14
C PHE A 650 -11.12 -64.93 62.45
N GLN A 651 -11.04 -65.82 61.47
CA GLN A 651 -10.63 -67.20 61.73
C GLN A 651 -9.09 -67.35 61.82
N LEU A 652 -8.34 -66.68 60.96
CA LEU A 652 -6.87 -66.69 60.94
C LEU A 652 -6.27 -66.02 62.18
N PRO A 653 -6.74 -64.84 62.65
CA PRO A 653 -6.23 -64.24 63.86
C PRO A 653 -6.61 -65.04 65.10
N LEU A 654 -7.84 -65.59 65.17
CA LEU A 654 -8.20 -66.49 66.27
C LEU A 654 -7.25 -67.69 66.32
N THR A 655 -7.02 -68.35 65.19
CA THR A 655 -6.14 -69.54 65.15
C THR A 655 -4.69 -69.20 65.47
N LEU A 656 -4.17 -68.05 65.01
CA LEU A 656 -2.83 -67.57 65.37
C LEU A 656 -2.71 -67.16 66.85
N ILE A 657 -3.78 -66.64 67.45
CA ILE A 657 -3.82 -66.29 68.88
C ILE A 657 -3.95 -67.54 69.76
N THR A 658 -4.70 -68.57 69.32
CA THR A 658 -4.88 -69.82 70.08
C THR A 658 -3.73 -70.83 69.93
N ASN A 659 -2.87 -70.68 68.92
CA ASN A 659 -1.66 -71.52 68.72
C ASN A 659 -0.38 -70.91 69.33
N ARG A 660 -0.49 -69.80 70.06
CA ARG A 660 0.51 -69.33 71.03
C ARG A 660 0.10 -69.78 72.42
#